data_AF-A0A166QKC8-F1
#
_entry.id   AF-A0A166QKC8-F1
#
_cell.length_a   1.000
_cell.length_b   1.000
_cell.length_c   1.000
_cell.angle_alpha   90.00
_cell.angle_beta   90.00
_cell.angle_gamma   90.00
#
_symmetry.space_group_name_H-M   'P 1'
#
loop_
_entity.id
_entity.type
_entity.pdbx_description
1 polymer ?
#
loop_
_entity_poly.entity_id
_entity_poly.type
_entity_poly.pdbx_seq_one_letter_code
_entity_poly.pdbx_strand_id
1 'polypeptide(L)'
;MTTSVINTTIGESRSMPRLWLEGQKLAVAGIKIGVRYCINVTSALKRVELRPAPDDYTGQTFLVSKRERNNIVYPLMEVRTDLFAEVFEMGSKVFVSIRQGRIIITASHIASRVAERVKRFLDKLQGKQPLAVVSLFQGGRALNQETHSGLQKSGVSSLIQAGAEREASQFHASLQNGQKPWTSESITKRHLQEINVLNRNIQQCDVLIAGAACLAGGHTGNKKIKTPQSSTSYGAEFVDFLGWVKASNPGIIVFEKIAGHEKSTASMIIRSVLESLGYQMTYVKAEENGDGSDRPQQRTAVVAYTPNIGIPVDVSELEFLFGRESDVETEEAASSDQSVAPHILERIEERVTRFLGKLKAKLPLEGGSQFHGGGILDKALHTGLKKAGVDSFVKMAVELEGEYLDTSLRNNPELWKDESFAINSDVREINMLGGNVPLLDLATAGIPCTGASRAGASKNKLACAEEHSAVGSLFVDFIEWIRASNPGAFVLENVPEYAKSASMLVIRKALTALGYVLSEIILDGNEMGALEKRRRLCVVGLTPGIGNPFDFGQLTPVREKEACLQDILEDIPLDSDRWKSYTYLAKKAVRDQADGKGFARQLLDGTAKSCGTIGKDYNKGRSTEPFIRHPVNPELSRLLTPEEHAKVKTVPPAMIHGVAATTQHQLLGQAVVFVAFEAVGYLIGLTVQGLTKAVEAVSNVVEFVSPAIPSPVCFEEEVEVFNQQVERFQTMRLFA
;
A
#
# COMPACT_ATOMS: atom_id res chain seq x y z
N MET A 1 18.99 10.39 14.00
CA MET A 1 19.23 9.70 12.73
C MET A 1 17.97 8.93 12.34
N THR A 2 17.49 9.16 11.12
CA THR A 2 16.37 8.42 10.50
C THR A 2 16.60 6.91 10.56
N THR A 3 15.55 6.12 10.79
CA THR A 3 15.62 4.66 10.70
C THR A 3 15.44 4.23 9.25
N SER A 4 16.32 3.39 8.73
CA SER A 4 16.17 2.80 7.39
C SER A 4 15.80 1.33 7.47
N VAL A 5 14.80 0.93 6.70
CA VAL A 5 14.37 -0.47 6.55
C VAL A 5 14.54 -0.86 5.10
N ILE A 6 15.25 -1.95 4.83
CA ILE A 6 15.59 -2.37 3.47
C ILE A 6 15.17 -3.82 3.31
N ASN A 7 14.30 -4.09 2.33
CA ASN A 7 14.04 -5.45 1.87
C ASN A 7 15.05 -5.79 0.77
N THR A 8 15.82 -6.86 0.98
CA THR A 8 16.82 -7.33 0.02
C THR A 8 16.95 -8.85 0.13
N THR A 9 17.89 -9.46 -0.59
CA THR A 9 18.11 -10.91 -0.55
C THR A 9 19.50 -11.27 -0.03
N ILE A 10 19.61 -12.43 0.59
CA ILE A 10 20.90 -13.08 0.81
C ILE A 10 21.34 -13.67 -0.52
N GLY A 11 22.20 -12.97 -1.23
CA GLY A 11 22.77 -13.44 -2.49
C GLY A 11 23.94 -14.39 -2.28
N GLU A 12 24.61 -14.74 -3.38
CA GLU A 12 25.84 -15.52 -3.39
C GLU A 12 26.97 -14.70 -4.01
N SER A 13 28.18 -14.82 -3.46
CA SER A 13 29.39 -14.26 -4.06
C SER A 13 30.60 -15.08 -3.66
N ARG A 14 31.36 -15.57 -4.65
CA ARG A 14 32.51 -16.47 -4.43
C ARG A 14 32.13 -17.70 -3.59
N SER A 15 30.97 -18.29 -3.89
CA SER A 15 30.42 -19.46 -3.18
C SER A 15 30.15 -19.27 -1.68
N MET A 16 30.04 -18.01 -1.24
CA MET A 16 29.61 -17.67 0.12
C MET A 16 28.32 -16.85 0.09
N PRO A 17 27.44 -17.02 1.11
CA PRO A 17 26.30 -16.14 1.32
C PRO A 17 26.75 -14.67 1.44
N ARG A 18 25.95 -13.77 0.87
CA ARG A 18 26.27 -12.34 0.76
C ARG A 18 25.07 -11.46 1.03
N LEU A 19 25.28 -10.44 1.86
CA LEU A 19 24.41 -9.28 1.97
C LEU A 19 25.09 -8.06 1.34
N TRP A 20 24.37 -7.33 0.48
CA TRP A 20 24.84 -6.11 -0.18
C TRP A 20 23.92 -4.94 0.14
N LEU A 21 24.50 -3.87 0.68
CA LEU A 21 23.79 -2.67 1.08
C LEU A 21 24.54 -1.44 0.55
N GLU A 22 23.82 -0.49 -0.05
CA GLU A 22 24.39 0.79 -0.47
C GLU A 22 23.35 1.92 -0.46
N GLY A 23 23.84 3.15 -0.54
CA GLY A 23 23.02 4.33 -0.84
C GLY A 23 22.86 5.31 0.33
N GLN A 24 22.15 6.40 0.05
CA GLN A 24 21.91 7.49 1.02
C GLN A 24 21.15 6.99 2.26
N LYS A 25 20.24 6.03 2.10
CA LYS A 25 19.53 5.35 3.20
C LYS A 25 20.47 4.77 4.28
N LEU A 26 21.68 4.32 3.91
CA LEU A 26 22.65 3.88 4.91
C LEU A 26 23.24 5.05 5.70
N ALA A 27 23.58 6.14 5.00
CA ALA A 27 24.22 7.32 5.60
C ALA A 27 23.29 7.99 6.63
N VAL A 28 22.03 8.24 6.25
CA VAL A 28 21.03 8.87 7.14
C VAL A 28 20.70 8.01 8.36
N ALA A 29 20.91 6.69 8.26
CA ALA A 29 20.73 5.73 9.36
C ALA A 29 21.97 5.55 10.24
N GLY A 30 23.06 6.27 9.97
CA GLY A 30 24.26 6.32 10.81
C GLY A 30 25.41 5.43 10.38
N ILE A 31 25.31 4.77 9.22
CA ILE A 31 26.42 3.99 8.66
C ILE A 31 27.47 4.94 8.09
N LYS A 32 28.71 4.86 8.59
CA LYS A 32 29.81 5.74 8.19
C LYS A 32 30.88 4.98 7.41
N ILE A 33 31.35 5.58 6.32
CA ILE A 33 32.47 5.06 5.52
C ILE A 33 33.72 4.95 6.39
N GLY A 34 34.47 3.87 6.23
CA GLY A 34 35.71 3.58 6.98
C GLY A 34 35.48 2.81 8.28
N VAL A 35 34.26 2.75 8.80
CA VAL A 35 33.93 1.99 10.01
C VAL A 35 33.91 0.49 9.68
N ARG A 36 34.46 -0.33 10.59
CA ARG A 36 34.38 -1.79 10.52
C ARG A 36 33.27 -2.27 11.43
N TYR A 37 32.55 -3.30 10.99
CA TYR A 37 31.44 -3.89 11.71
C TYR A 37 31.75 -5.32 12.11
N CYS A 38 31.44 -5.71 13.34
CA CYS A 38 31.43 -7.10 13.78
C CYS A 38 30.02 -7.70 13.66
N ILE A 39 29.96 -9.02 13.54
CA ILE A 39 28.73 -9.79 13.39
C ILE A 39 28.41 -10.59 14.65
N ASN A 40 27.13 -10.64 14.99
CA ASN A 40 26.59 -11.53 16.00
C ASN A 40 25.37 -12.28 15.42
N VAL A 41 25.34 -13.60 15.57
CA VAL A 41 24.26 -14.45 15.09
C VAL A 41 23.47 -14.96 16.28
N THR A 42 22.14 -14.88 16.20
CA THR A 42 21.24 -15.46 17.19
C THR A 42 20.28 -16.40 16.49
N SER A 43 20.69 -17.65 16.33
CA SER A 43 19.95 -18.67 15.56
C SER A 43 18.57 -18.95 16.16
N ALA A 44 18.43 -18.91 17.49
CA ALA A 44 17.14 -19.05 18.19
C ALA A 44 16.12 -17.97 17.79
N LEU A 45 16.59 -16.75 17.53
CA LEU A 45 15.75 -15.62 17.12
C LEU A 45 15.71 -15.43 15.59
N LYS A 46 16.35 -16.32 14.84
CA LYS A 46 16.60 -16.17 13.40
C LYS A 46 17.04 -14.76 13.00
N ARG A 47 17.98 -14.20 13.77
CA ARG A 47 18.41 -12.81 13.68
C ARG A 47 19.92 -12.74 13.55
N VAL A 48 20.38 -11.84 12.69
CA VAL A 48 21.79 -11.43 12.62
C VAL A 48 21.88 -9.95 12.97
N GLU A 49 22.91 -9.59 13.71
CA GLU A 49 23.19 -8.22 14.10
C GLU A 49 24.60 -7.81 13.66
N LEU A 50 24.72 -6.63 13.06
CA LEU A 50 26.01 -6.00 12.80
C LEU A 50 26.08 -4.70 13.59
N ARG A 51 27.19 -4.52 14.31
CA ARG A 51 27.49 -3.30 15.08
C ARG A 51 28.92 -2.84 14.80
N PRO A 52 29.25 -1.54 14.97
CA PRO A 52 30.62 -1.08 14.89
C PRO A 52 31.53 -1.94 15.77
N ALA A 53 32.64 -2.41 15.21
CA ALA A 53 33.60 -3.24 15.91
C ALA A 53 34.36 -2.37 16.93
N PRO A 54 34.42 -2.80 18.21
CA PRO A 54 35.34 -2.20 19.18
C PRO A 54 36.80 -2.28 18.70
N ASP A 55 37.65 -1.38 19.20
CA ASP A 55 39.07 -1.31 18.79
C ASP A 55 39.86 -2.59 19.13
N ASP A 56 39.44 -3.32 20.17
CA ASP A 56 40.03 -4.57 20.63
C ASP A 56 39.39 -5.83 20.00
N TYR A 57 38.44 -5.67 19.07
CA TYR A 57 37.72 -6.80 18.48
C TYR A 57 38.61 -7.59 17.51
N THR A 58 38.83 -8.86 17.83
CA THR A 58 39.72 -9.78 17.07
C THR A 58 38.99 -10.69 16.08
N GLY A 59 37.64 -10.67 16.06
CA GLY A 59 36.83 -11.53 15.19
C GLY A 59 36.70 -11.03 13.75
N GLN A 60 35.84 -11.69 12.97
CA GLN A 60 35.55 -11.29 11.59
C GLN A 60 34.90 -9.90 11.55
N THR A 61 35.47 -9.00 10.74
CA THR A 61 34.91 -7.66 10.54
C THR A 61 34.66 -7.33 9.08
N PHE A 62 33.69 -6.45 8.84
CA PHE A 62 33.28 -5.99 7.51
C PHE A 62 33.45 -4.48 7.40
N LEU A 63 34.23 -4.03 6.42
CA LEU A 63 34.49 -2.60 6.20
C LEU A 63 33.32 -1.96 5.44
N VAL A 64 32.85 -0.83 5.93
CA VAL A 64 32.01 0.07 5.14
C VAL A 64 32.91 0.84 4.18
N SER A 65 32.86 0.44 2.91
CA SER A 65 33.54 1.11 1.81
C SER A 65 32.75 2.32 1.33
N LYS A 66 33.31 3.06 0.37
CA LYS A 66 32.61 4.14 -0.33
C LYS A 66 32.23 3.71 -1.74
N ARG A 67 31.11 4.21 -2.23
CA ARG A 67 30.79 4.22 -3.65
C ARG A 67 30.54 5.63 -4.12
N GLU A 68 31.04 5.93 -5.31
CA GLU A 68 30.87 7.23 -5.97
C GLU A 68 30.15 7.03 -7.31
N ARG A 69 29.04 7.75 -7.50
CA ARG A 69 28.25 7.73 -8.73
C ARG A 69 27.63 9.10 -8.97
N ASN A 70 27.77 9.65 -10.16
CA ASN A 70 27.28 10.99 -10.51
C ASN A 70 27.74 12.07 -9.51
N ASN A 71 29.01 11.99 -9.07
CA ASN A 71 29.62 12.86 -8.04
C ASN A 71 28.97 12.79 -6.65
N ILE A 72 28.11 11.80 -6.40
CA ILE A 72 27.56 11.53 -5.07
C ILE A 72 28.35 10.37 -4.46
N VAL A 73 28.85 10.58 -3.23
CA VAL A 73 29.53 9.57 -2.43
C VAL A 73 28.57 9.05 -1.37
N TYR A 74 28.41 7.74 -1.28
CA TYR A 74 27.57 7.10 -0.26
C TYR A 74 28.22 5.82 0.31
N PRO A 75 27.78 5.36 1.49
CA PRO A 75 28.27 4.12 2.08
C PRO A 75 27.92 2.91 1.21
N LEU A 76 28.86 1.97 1.13
CA LEU A 76 28.70 0.66 0.52
C LEU A 76 29.21 -0.40 1.48
N MET A 77 28.35 -1.34 1.86
CA MET A 77 28.69 -2.44 2.74
C MET A 77 28.37 -3.78 2.07
N GLU A 78 29.39 -4.63 1.97
CA GLU A 78 29.26 -6.00 1.53
C GLU A 78 29.67 -6.92 2.69
N VAL A 79 28.74 -7.78 3.12
CA VAL A 79 28.96 -8.77 4.15
C VAL A 79 28.95 -10.13 3.47
N ARG A 80 30.08 -10.83 3.48
CA ARG A 80 30.22 -12.20 2.95
C ARG A 80 30.69 -13.12 4.07
N THR A 81 29.87 -14.08 4.45
CA THR A 81 30.15 -14.97 5.57
C THR A 81 29.25 -16.19 5.56
N ASP A 82 29.79 -17.35 5.93
CA ASP A 82 29.03 -18.59 6.09
C ASP A 82 28.07 -18.54 7.29
N LEU A 83 28.30 -17.59 8.22
CA LEU A 83 27.41 -17.35 9.36
C LEU A 83 25.98 -16.99 8.94
N PHE A 84 25.76 -16.48 7.73
CA PHE A 84 24.40 -16.29 7.22
C PHE A 84 23.68 -17.61 6.99
N ALA A 85 24.37 -18.67 6.58
CA ALA A 85 23.76 -19.97 6.31
C ALA A 85 23.19 -20.64 7.59
N GLU A 86 23.63 -20.21 8.77
CA GLU A 86 23.07 -20.67 10.06
C GLU A 86 21.64 -20.19 10.29
N VAL A 87 21.21 -19.13 9.58
CA VAL A 87 19.94 -18.43 9.84
C VAL A 87 19.09 -18.26 8.59
N PHE A 88 19.72 -18.02 7.44
CA PHE A 88 19.07 -17.67 6.19
C PHE A 88 19.47 -18.64 5.08
N GLU A 89 18.48 -19.04 4.30
CA GLU A 89 18.73 -19.79 3.06
C GLU A 89 19.26 -18.84 1.98
N MET A 90 20.17 -19.31 1.13
CA MET A 90 20.61 -18.52 -0.03
C MET A 90 19.41 -18.22 -0.95
N GLY A 91 19.35 -16.98 -1.44
CA GLY A 91 18.24 -16.46 -2.24
C GLY A 91 17.04 -15.99 -1.42
N SER A 92 16.99 -16.25 -0.12
CA SER A 92 15.88 -15.80 0.73
C SER A 92 15.86 -14.27 0.86
N LYS A 93 14.64 -13.71 0.92
CA LYS A 93 14.44 -12.29 1.24
C LYS A 93 14.63 -12.04 2.73
N VAL A 94 15.30 -10.94 3.05
CA VAL A 94 15.58 -10.47 4.40
C VAL A 94 15.17 -9.02 4.57
N PHE A 95 14.79 -8.68 5.80
CA PHE A 95 14.63 -7.31 6.25
C PHE A 95 15.88 -6.85 6.99
N VAL A 96 16.39 -5.70 6.57
CA VAL A 96 17.54 -5.04 7.18
C VAL A 96 17.06 -3.74 7.80
N SER A 97 16.99 -3.69 9.13
CA SER A 97 16.68 -2.49 9.89
C SER A 97 17.97 -1.83 10.37
N ILE A 98 18.11 -0.54 10.11
CA ILE A 98 19.31 0.24 10.45
C ILE A 98 18.89 1.45 11.25
N ARG A 99 19.44 1.59 12.45
CA ARG A 99 19.22 2.75 13.31
C ARG A 99 20.50 3.07 14.09
N GLN A 100 20.90 4.33 14.06
CA GLN A 100 22.10 4.82 14.77
C GLN A 100 23.35 3.98 14.49
N GLY A 101 23.51 3.55 13.25
CA GLY A 101 24.64 2.75 12.81
C GLY A 101 24.61 1.28 13.27
N ARG A 102 23.56 0.80 13.94
CA ARG A 102 23.34 -0.63 14.26
C ARG A 102 22.45 -1.26 13.20
N ILE A 103 22.82 -2.45 12.71
CA ILE A 103 22.10 -3.17 11.66
C ILE A 103 21.51 -4.46 12.25
N ILE A 104 20.22 -4.68 12.06
CA ILE A 104 19.53 -5.92 12.40
C ILE A 104 18.98 -6.53 11.13
N ILE A 105 19.26 -7.81 10.91
CA ILE A 105 18.83 -8.58 9.76
C ILE A 105 17.92 -9.71 10.25
N THR A 106 16.73 -9.79 9.68
CA THR A 106 15.75 -10.86 9.96
C THR A 106 15.19 -11.41 8.64
N ALA A 107 14.60 -12.60 8.67
CA ALA A 107 13.93 -13.15 7.49
C ALA A 107 12.72 -12.29 7.09
N SER A 108 12.34 -12.31 5.80
CA SER A 108 11.09 -11.71 5.34
C SER A 108 9.93 -12.23 6.18
N HIS A 109 9.02 -11.32 6.57
CA HIS A 109 7.86 -11.69 7.36
C HIS A 109 6.93 -12.64 6.57
N ILE A 110 6.80 -12.46 5.25
CA ILE A 110 6.00 -13.35 4.38
C ILE A 110 6.63 -14.74 4.37
N ALA A 111 7.93 -14.83 4.08
CA ALA A 111 8.65 -16.11 4.06
C ALA A 111 8.57 -16.82 5.42
N SER A 112 8.72 -16.07 6.52
CA SER A 112 8.59 -16.59 7.87
C SER A 112 7.17 -17.10 8.16
N ARG A 113 6.13 -16.38 7.71
CA ARG A 113 4.73 -16.79 7.85
C ARG A 113 4.40 -18.03 7.02
N VAL A 114 4.96 -18.15 5.81
CA VAL A 114 4.82 -19.35 4.97
C VAL A 114 5.44 -20.56 5.66
N ALA A 115 6.69 -20.43 6.12
CA ALA A 115 7.38 -21.51 6.83
C ALA A 115 6.66 -21.91 8.13
N GLU A 116 6.17 -20.93 8.89
CA GLU A 116 5.40 -21.16 10.10
C GLU A 116 4.11 -21.93 9.83
N ARG A 117 3.26 -21.48 8.89
CA ARG A 117 1.99 -22.15 8.62
C ARG A 117 2.16 -23.56 8.06
N VAL A 118 3.17 -23.79 7.22
CA VAL A 118 3.49 -25.15 6.71
C VAL A 118 3.86 -26.05 7.88
N LYS A 119 4.79 -25.61 8.73
CA LYS A 119 5.22 -26.38 9.90
C LYS A 119 4.05 -26.67 10.84
N ARG A 120 3.29 -25.64 11.23
CA ARG A 120 2.13 -25.79 12.13
C ARG A 120 1.11 -26.77 11.58
N PHE A 121 0.79 -26.69 10.29
CA PHE A 121 -0.18 -27.55 9.65
C PHE A 121 0.30 -29.02 9.64
N LEU A 122 1.56 -29.27 9.24
CA LEU A 122 2.13 -30.61 9.18
C LEU A 122 2.30 -31.24 10.58
N ASP A 123 2.78 -30.47 11.56
CA ASP A 123 2.94 -30.92 12.95
C ASP A 123 1.58 -31.36 13.53
N LYS A 124 0.50 -30.62 13.24
CA LYS A 124 -0.86 -31.01 13.66
C LYS A 124 -1.35 -32.29 12.99
N LEU A 125 -1.13 -32.44 11.68
CA LEU A 125 -1.49 -33.68 10.97
C LEU A 125 -0.73 -34.89 11.51
N GLN A 126 0.58 -34.78 11.69
CA GLN A 126 1.41 -35.86 12.26
C GLN A 126 1.00 -36.20 13.69
N GLY A 127 0.71 -35.18 14.50
CA GLY A 127 0.24 -35.32 15.87
C GLY A 127 -1.24 -35.71 16.01
N LYS A 128 -1.98 -35.88 14.90
CA LYS A 128 -3.44 -36.11 14.87
C LYS A 128 -4.23 -35.08 15.69
N GLN A 129 -3.73 -33.85 15.75
CA GLN A 129 -4.39 -32.75 16.43
C GLN A 129 -5.48 -32.15 15.53
N PRO A 130 -6.58 -31.63 16.09
CA PRO A 130 -7.61 -30.99 15.31
C PRO A 130 -7.09 -29.71 14.61
N LEU A 131 -7.40 -29.58 13.33
CA LEU A 131 -7.17 -28.36 12.55
C LEU A 131 -8.16 -27.27 13.00
N ALA A 132 -7.65 -26.07 13.26
CA ALA A 132 -8.43 -24.91 13.64
C ALA A 132 -8.99 -24.22 12.40
N VAL A 133 -10.31 -24.01 12.38
CA VAL A 133 -11.07 -23.50 11.25
C VAL A 133 -11.66 -22.13 11.57
N VAL A 134 -11.49 -21.17 10.67
CA VAL A 134 -12.19 -19.88 10.69
C VAL A 134 -13.26 -19.87 9.61
N SER A 135 -14.46 -19.39 9.94
CA SER A 135 -15.58 -19.26 9.01
C SER A 135 -16.00 -17.80 8.84
N LEU A 136 -16.14 -17.33 7.61
CA LEU A 136 -16.56 -15.96 7.29
C LEU A 136 -17.78 -15.96 6.34
N PHE A 137 -18.72 -15.04 6.58
CA PHE A 137 -19.78 -14.61 5.63
C PHE A 137 -20.61 -15.74 4.99
N GLN A 138 -21.06 -16.69 5.79
CA GLN A 138 -21.77 -17.88 5.32
C GLN A 138 -23.24 -17.62 5.04
N GLY A 139 -23.87 -16.63 5.68
CA GLY A 139 -25.29 -16.33 5.45
C GLY A 139 -26.20 -17.56 5.58
N GLY A 140 -25.87 -18.51 6.46
CA GLY A 140 -26.61 -19.76 6.67
C GLY A 140 -26.24 -20.96 5.78
N ARG A 141 -25.17 -20.89 4.97
CA ARG A 141 -24.81 -21.93 3.98
C ARG A 141 -24.04 -23.15 4.52
N ALA A 142 -24.14 -24.26 3.78
CA ALA A 142 -23.65 -25.60 4.13
C ALA A 142 -22.12 -25.84 3.96
N LEU A 143 -21.39 -24.91 3.32
CA LEU A 143 -19.96 -25.08 2.98
C LEU A 143 -19.06 -25.40 4.19
N ASN A 144 -19.34 -24.81 5.35
CA ASN A 144 -18.65 -25.14 6.60
C ASN A 144 -18.89 -26.59 7.04
N GLN A 145 -20.15 -27.01 7.05
CA GLN A 145 -20.53 -28.35 7.50
C GLN A 145 -19.94 -29.40 6.56
N GLU A 146 -19.91 -29.12 5.25
CA GLU A 146 -19.35 -29.99 4.23
C GLU A 146 -17.84 -30.06 4.30
N THR A 147 -17.16 -28.92 4.45
CA THR A 147 -15.71 -28.90 4.63
C THR A 147 -15.31 -29.64 5.90
N HIS A 148 -16.04 -29.43 7.00
CA HIS A 148 -15.82 -30.13 8.26
C HIS A 148 -16.07 -31.64 8.12
N SER A 149 -17.18 -32.03 7.47
CA SER A 149 -17.52 -33.43 7.21
C SER A 149 -16.51 -34.11 6.29
N GLY A 150 -16.00 -33.39 5.29
CA GLY A 150 -14.93 -33.85 4.39
C GLY A 150 -13.63 -34.14 5.13
N LEU A 151 -13.21 -33.19 5.98
CA LEU A 151 -12.04 -33.38 6.84
C LEU A 151 -12.22 -34.62 7.72
N GLN A 152 -13.37 -34.77 8.38
CA GLN A 152 -13.66 -35.95 9.20
C GLN A 152 -13.63 -37.26 8.40
N LYS A 153 -14.23 -37.30 7.20
CA LYS A 153 -14.21 -38.47 6.30
C LYS A 153 -12.79 -38.87 5.88
N SER A 154 -11.90 -37.89 5.70
CA SER A 154 -10.48 -38.14 5.41
C SER A 154 -9.64 -38.50 6.64
N GLY A 155 -10.26 -38.69 7.81
CA GLY A 155 -9.57 -39.02 9.05
C GLY A 155 -8.89 -37.82 9.72
N VAL A 156 -9.16 -36.60 9.26
CA VAL A 156 -8.60 -35.36 9.80
C VAL A 156 -9.61 -34.70 10.74
N SER A 157 -9.25 -34.57 12.02
CA SER A 157 -10.07 -33.84 12.98
C SER A 157 -9.98 -32.33 12.74
N SER A 158 -11.06 -31.59 12.98
CA SER A 158 -11.05 -30.13 12.94
C SER A 158 -11.95 -29.53 14.03
N LEU A 159 -11.78 -28.24 14.32
CA LEU A 159 -12.60 -27.48 15.25
C LEU A 159 -12.82 -26.07 14.70
N ILE A 160 -14.02 -25.51 14.89
CA ILE A 160 -14.29 -24.13 14.50
C ILE A 160 -13.79 -23.21 15.62
N GLN A 161 -12.74 -22.45 15.32
CA GLN A 161 -12.07 -21.55 16.27
C GLN A 161 -12.74 -20.18 16.33
N ALA A 162 -13.18 -19.67 15.18
CA ALA A 162 -13.89 -18.39 15.09
C ALA A 162 -14.85 -18.38 13.89
N GLY A 163 -15.95 -17.64 14.04
CA GLY A 163 -16.89 -17.33 12.97
C GLY A 163 -17.11 -15.83 12.89
N ALA A 164 -17.21 -15.26 11.69
CA ALA A 164 -17.63 -13.88 11.48
C ALA A 164 -18.79 -13.79 10.48
N GLU A 165 -19.86 -13.11 10.87
CA GLU A 165 -20.99 -12.78 10.01
C GLU A 165 -21.23 -11.26 10.02
N ARG A 166 -21.87 -10.76 8.96
CA ARG A 166 -22.26 -9.36 8.86
C ARG A 166 -23.77 -9.25 8.87
N GLU A 167 -24.31 -8.58 9.88
CA GLU A 167 -25.71 -8.18 9.94
C GLU A 167 -25.74 -6.64 9.90
N ALA A 168 -26.54 -6.05 9.01
CA ALA A 168 -26.78 -4.62 8.87
C ALA A 168 -25.76 -3.67 9.55
N SER A 169 -24.63 -3.42 8.87
CA SER A 169 -23.52 -2.55 9.29
C SER A 169 -22.65 -2.98 10.49
N GLN A 170 -23.00 -4.06 11.20
CA GLN A 170 -22.27 -4.58 12.34
C GLN A 170 -21.48 -5.85 11.99
N PHE A 171 -20.27 -5.97 12.55
CA PHE A 171 -19.44 -7.17 12.46
C PHE A 171 -19.62 -7.99 13.72
N HIS A 172 -20.07 -9.23 13.56
CA HIS A 172 -20.26 -10.12 14.69
C HIS A 172 -19.29 -11.27 14.61
N ALA A 173 -18.53 -11.50 15.68
CA ALA A 173 -17.80 -12.73 15.81
C ALA A 173 -17.95 -13.33 17.21
N SER A 174 -17.89 -14.65 17.25
CA SER A 174 -17.87 -15.41 18.49
C SER A 174 -16.70 -16.40 18.48
N LEU A 175 -16.05 -16.53 19.63
CA LEU A 175 -15.15 -17.63 19.96
C LEU A 175 -16.03 -18.69 20.63
N GLN A 176 -16.22 -19.86 20.03
CA GLN A 176 -17.08 -20.89 20.63
C GLN A 176 -16.28 -21.95 21.39
N ASN A 177 -16.66 -22.19 22.65
CA ASN A 177 -16.37 -23.42 23.38
C ASN A 177 -17.34 -24.53 22.91
N GLY A 178 -16.94 -25.38 21.95
CA GLY A 178 -17.68 -26.61 21.60
C GLY A 178 -17.62 -27.06 20.13
N GLN A 179 -17.99 -28.34 19.89
CA GLN A 179 -17.92 -29.04 18.59
C GLN A 179 -19.14 -28.87 17.66
N LYS A 180 -20.12 -28.00 17.95
CA LYS A 180 -21.34 -27.88 17.13
C LYS A 180 -21.17 -26.83 16.00
N PRO A 181 -21.63 -27.12 14.76
CA PRO A 181 -21.67 -26.13 13.69
C PRO A 181 -22.54 -24.92 14.06
N TRP A 182 -22.22 -23.78 13.47
CA TRP A 182 -22.96 -22.54 13.66
C TRP A 182 -24.24 -22.55 12.80
N THR A 183 -25.37 -22.22 13.41
CA THR A 183 -26.65 -21.94 12.75
C THR A 183 -27.02 -20.46 12.91
N SER A 184 -27.91 -19.93 12.07
CA SER A 184 -28.47 -18.56 12.21
C SER A 184 -29.01 -18.31 13.64
N GLU A 185 -29.68 -19.29 14.24
CA GLU A 185 -30.16 -19.26 15.62
C GLU A 185 -29.06 -19.22 16.70
N SER A 186 -27.86 -19.74 16.41
CA SER A 186 -26.74 -19.75 17.35
C SER A 186 -25.97 -18.43 17.41
N ILE A 187 -26.11 -17.61 16.36
CA ILE A 187 -25.52 -16.27 16.22
C ILE A 187 -26.35 -15.26 17.02
N THR A 188 -27.68 -15.30 16.90
CA THR A 188 -28.61 -14.37 17.56
C THR A 188 -28.68 -14.50 19.08
N LYS A 189 -28.21 -15.62 19.68
CA LYS A 189 -28.38 -15.93 21.11
C LYS A 189 -27.13 -15.79 22.00
N ARG A 190 -25.96 -15.36 21.49
CA ARG A 190 -24.75 -15.17 22.31
C ARG A 190 -24.11 -13.82 22.06
N HIS A 191 -23.48 -13.25 23.10
CA HIS A 191 -22.75 -11.98 23.08
C HIS A 191 -21.75 -11.90 21.92
N LEU A 192 -22.20 -11.36 20.79
CA LEU A 192 -21.37 -11.02 19.63
C LEU A 192 -20.53 -9.81 20.01
N GLN A 193 -19.20 -9.94 19.97
CA GLN A 193 -18.31 -8.80 20.12
C GLN A 193 -17.88 -8.33 18.73
N GLU A 194 -17.88 -7.01 18.50
CA GLU A 194 -17.28 -6.44 17.29
C GLU A 194 -15.80 -6.82 17.18
N ILE A 195 -15.38 -7.34 16.02
CA ILE A 195 -13.97 -7.62 15.74
C ILE A 195 -13.37 -6.49 14.93
N ASN A 196 -12.47 -5.76 15.57
CA ASN A 196 -11.43 -5.04 14.86
C ASN A 196 -10.28 -6.02 14.55
N VAL A 197 -10.21 -6.45 13.28
CA VAL A 197 -9.21 -7.40 12.75
C VAL A 197 -7.76 -6.92 12.98
N LEU A 198 -7.55 -5.61 13.14
CA LEU A 198 -6.24 -5.03 13.42
C LEU A 198 -5.89 -4.94 14.91
N ASN A 199 -6.90 -4.80 15.79
CA ASN A 199 -6.69 -4.54 17.21
C ASN A 199 -6.90 -5.77 18.11
N ARG A 200 -7.34 -6.91 17.56
CA ARG A 200 -7.38 -8.17 18.29
C ARG A 200 -6.35 -9.13 17.73
N ASN A 201 -5.68 -9.85 18.62
CA ASN A 201 -4.86 -11.04 18.34
C ASN A 201 -5.76 -12.11 17.69
N ILE A 202 -6.10 -11.94 16.41
CA ILE A 202 -6.70 -13.00 15.60
C ILE A 202 -5.71 -14.14 15.65
N GLN A 203 -6.12 -15.20 16.33
CA GLN A 203 -5.29 -16.39 16.45
C GLN A 203 -5.10 -16.98 15.06
N GLN A 204 -3.91 -17.56 14.86
CA GLN A 204 -3.64 -18.28 13.64
C GLN A 204 -4.62 -19.45 13.49
N CYS A 205 -5.06 -19.70 12.26
CA CYS A 205 -5.91 -20.83 11.93
C CYS A 205 -5.25 -21.72 10.88
N ASP A 206 -5.70 -22.97 10.76
CA ASP A 206 -5.20 -23.94 9.78
C ASP A 206 -6.00 -23.88 8.48
N VAL A 207 -7.32 -23.68 8.60
CA VAL A 207 -8.25 -23.58 7.47
C VAL A 207 -9.09 -22.30 7.63
N LEU A 208 -9.31 -21.57 6.55
CA LEU A 208 -10.24 -20.45 6.48
C LEU A 208 -11.30 -20.73 5.41
N ILE A 209 -12.57 -20.57 5.76
CA ILE A 209 -13.71 -20.80 4.87
C ILE A 209 -14.49 -19.49 4.72
N ALA A 210 -14.78 -19.07 3.49
CA ALA A 210 -15.56 -17.86 3.22
C ALA A 210 -16.71 -18.10 2.22
N GLY A 211 -17.91 -17.63 2.55
CA GLY A 211 -19.08 -17.74 1.66
C GLY A 211 -19.04 -16.76 0.49
N ALA A 212 -19.91 -16.96 -0.51
CA ALA A 212 -19.96 -16.16 -1.74
C ALA A 212 -20.16 -14.65 -1.53
N ALA A 213 -20.66 -14.23 -0.37
CA ALA A 213 -20.86 -12.83 -0.03
C ALA A 213 -19.56 -11.99 -0.08
N CYS A 214 -18.39 -12.61 0.14
CA CYS A 214 -17.10 -11.93 -0.04
C CYS A 214 -16.72 -11.64 -1.51
N LEU A 215 -17.42 -12.29 -2.47
CA LEU A 215 -17.15 -12.22 -3.91
C LEU A 215 -18.28 -11.58 -4.74
N ALA A 216 -19.44 -11.29 -4.15
CA ALA A 216 -20.64 -10.82 -4.86
C ALA A 216 -20.57 -9.35 -5.36
N GLY A 217 -19.37 -8.79 -5.52
CA GLY A 217 -19.13 -7.46 -6.06
C GLY A 217 -18.46 -7.52 -7.44
N GLY A 218 -19.25 -7.66 -8.51
CA GLY A 218 -18.65 -7.70 -9.85
C GLY A 218 -19.62 -7.86 -11.02
N HIS A 219 -20.64 -7.00 -11.12
CA HIS A 219 -21.27 -6.75 -12.41
C HIS A 219 -20.43 -5.72 -13.19
N THR A 220 -19.52 -6.19 -14.04
CA THR A 220 -18.83 -5.36 -15.05
C THR A 220 -19.09 -5.92 -16.44
N GLY A 221 -20.37 -5.99 -16.81
CA GLY A 221 -20.81 -6.26 -18.18
C GLY A 221 -21.61 -5.08 -18.70
N ASN A 222 -20.97 -4.17 -19.44
CA ASN A 222 -21.48 -3.19 -20.44
C ASN A 222 -22.88 -2.51 -20.31
N LYS A 223 -23.61 -2.62 -19.21
CA LYS A 223 -24.87 -1.89 -18.99
C LYS A 223 -24.61 -0.72 -18.05
N LYS A 224 -24.83 0.49 -18.60
CA LYS A 224 -24.85 1.76 -17.85
C LYS A 224 -25.69 1.57 -16.57
N ILE A 225 -25.06 1.63 -15.40
CA ILE A 225 -25.78 1.73 -14.13
C ILE A 225 -26.44 3.12 -14.12
N LYS A 226 -27.77 3.13 -14.18
CA LYS A 226 -28.56 4.29 -13.78
C LYS A 226 -28.64 4.27 -12.25
N THR A 227 -28.10 5.32 -11.63
CA THR A 227 -28.23 5.74 -10.22
C THR A 227 -27.68 4.82 -9.10
N PRO A 228 -26.92 5.37 -8.13
CA PRO A 228 -26.40 4.64 -6.97
C PRO A 228 -27.32 4.79 -5.76
N GLN A 229 -28.35 3.96 -5.64
CA GLN A 229 -29.12 3.84 -4.39
C GLN A 229 -29.36 2.35 -4.10
N SER A 230 -29.22 1.99 -2.81
CA SER A 230 -29.44 0.66 -2.20
C SER A 230 -28.49 -0.49 -2.53
N SER A 231 -27.28 -0.43 -1.95
CA SER A 231 -26.63 -1.56 -1.24
C SER A 231 -25.23 -1.11 -0.80
N THR A 232 -25.05 -0.95 0.51
CA THR A 232 -24.00 -0.12 1.09
C THR A 232 -22.70 -0.86 1.40
N SER A 233 -22.64 -2.20 1.31
CA SER A 233 -21.60 -2.95 2.03
C SER A 233 -20.50 -3.62 1.18
N TYR A 234 -20.78 -4.06 -0.06
CA TYR A 234 -20.00 -5.07 -0.83
C TYR A 234 -18.48 -4.89 -1.03
N GLY A 235 -17.91 -3.70 -0.81
CA GLY A 235 -16.47 -3.48 -0.90
C GLY A 235 -15.71 -3.75 0.41
N ALA A 236 -16.41 -3.69 1.54
CA ALA A 236 -15.80 -3.86 2.85
C ALA A 236 -15.59 -5.34 3.18
N GLU A 237 -16.55 -6.24 2.89
CA GLU A 237 -16.40 -7.69 3.12
C GLU A 237 -15.21 -8.26 2.36
N PHE A 238 -14.96 -7.74 1.15
CA PHE A 238 -13.79 -8.09 0.35
C PHE A 238 -12.48 -7.75 1.06
N VAL A 239 -12.35 -6.52 1.57
CA VAL A 239 -11.16 -6.07 2.30
C VAL A 239 -11.03 -6.82 3.63
N ASP A 240 -12.13 -7.11 4.31
CA ASP A 240 -12.13 -7.82 5.57
C ASP A 240 -11.75 -9.29 5.40
N PHE A 241 -12.23 -9.96 4.35
CA PHE A 241 -11.77 -11.30 3.96
C PHE A 241 -10.25 -11.34 3.81
N LEU A 242 -9.67 -10.40 3.04
CA LEU A 242 -8.22 -10.32 2.86
C LEU A 242 -7.49 -9.99 4.17
N GLY A 243 -8.06 -9.13 5.00
CA GLY A 243 -7.56 -8.82 6.33
C GLY A 243 -7.50 -10.05 7.24
N TRP A 244 -8.55 -10.89 7.24
CA TRP A 244 -8.57 -12.15 7.97
C TRP A 244 -7.53 -13.13 7.46
N VAL A 245 -7.42 -13.32 6.14
CA VAL A 245 -6.39 -14.17 5.53
C VAL A 245 -4.99 -13.72 5.98
N LYS A 246 -4.70 -12.43 5.85
CA LYS A 246 -3.40 -11.87 6.24
C LYS A 246 -3.17 -12.00 7.75
N ALA A 247 -4.17 -11.83 8.60
CA ALA A 247 -4.04 -11.92 10.06
C ALA A 247 -3.89 -13.37 10.55
N SER A 248 -4.77 -14.29 10.14
CA SER A 248 -4.86 -15.66 10.65
C SER A 248 -3.89 -16.65 10.00
N ASN A 249 -3.21 -16.29 8.90
CA ASN A 249 -2.19 -17.11 8.24
C ASN A 249 -2.63 -18.57 7.95
N PRO A 250 -3.79 -18.81 7.31
CA PRO A 250 -4.32 -20.15 7.09
C PRO A 250 -3.39 -20.99 6.20
N GLY A 251 -3.31 -22.30 6.44
CA GLY A 251 -2.64 -23.22 5.50
C GLY A 251 -3.45 -23.44 4.23
N ILE A 252 -4.79 -23.50 4.38
CA ILE A 252 -5.78 -23.70 3.32
C ILE A 252 -6.89 -22.65 3.44
N ILE A 253 -7.32 -22.10 2.31
CA ILE A 253 -8.43 -21.16 2.20
C ILE A 253 -9.44 -21.73 1.21
N VAL A 254 -10.69 -21.86 1.62
CA VAL A 254 -11.80 -22.31 0.77
C VAL A 254 -12.80 -21.18 0.65
N PHE A 255 -13.19 -20.83 -0.56
CA PHE A 255 -14.26 -19.85 -0.73
C PHE A 255 -15.16 -20.15 -1.91
N GLU A 256 -16.45 -19.93 -1.72
CA GLU A 256 -17.49 -20.11 -2.72
C GLU A 256 -17.40 -19.03 -3.79
N LYS A 257 -17.46 -19.43 -5.06
CA LYS A 257 -17.50 -18.54 -6.22
C LYS A 257 -18.79 -18.75 -7.01
N ILE A 258 -19.39 -17.64 -7.41
CA ILE A 258 -20.58 -17.64 -8.29
C ILE A 258 -20.13 -18.01 -9.72
N ALA A 259 -20.79 -18.99 -10.35
CA ALA A 259 -20.47 -19.41 -11.72
C ALA A 259 -20.59 -18.25 -12.73
N GLY A 260 -19.73 -18.27 -13.76
CA GLY A 260 -19.64 -17.20 -14.77
C GLY A 260 -18.72 -16.02 -14.41
N HIS A 261 -18.22 -15.94 -13.18
CA HIS A 261 -17.37 -14.85 -12.71
C HIS A 261 -15.87 -15.16 -12.72
N GLU A 262 -15.40 -16.08 -13.58
CA GLU A 262 -13.99 -16.51 -13.60
C GLU A 262 -12.98 -15.40 -13.93
N LYS A 263 -13.45 -14.34 -14.60
CA LYS A 263 -12.67 -13.16 -14.96
C LYS A 263 -13.19 -11.89 -14.27
N SER A 264 -13.93 -12.02 -13.15
CA SER A 264 -14.37 -10.84 -12.41
C SER A 264 -13.19 -10.11 -11.79
N THR A 265 -13.30 -8.79 -11.66
CA THR A 265 -12.26 -7.96 -11.04
C THR A 265 -11.89 -8.44 -9.63
N ALA A 266 -12.89 -8.80 -8.81
CA ALA A 266 -12.67 -9.34 -7.47
C ALA A 266 -11.84 -10.64 -7.49
N SER A 267 -12.10 -11.55 -8.43
CA SER A 267 -11.34 -12.80 -8.57
C SER A 267 -9.88 -12.55 -8.94
N MET A 268 -9.62 -11.55 -9.80
CA MET A 268 -8.26 -11.18 -10.21
C MET A 268 -7.46 -10.57 -9.07
N ILE A 269 -8.09 -9.70 -8.28
CA ILE A 269 -7.44 -9.09 -7.12
C ILE A 269 -7.16 -10.14 -6.04
N ILE A 270 -8.12 -11.00 -5.70
CA ILE A 270 -7.90 -12.08 -4.71
C ILE A 270 -6.77 -12.99 -5.15
N ARG A 271 -6.75 -13.40 -6.43
CA ARG A 271 -5.64 -14.20 -6.95
C ARG A 271 -4.30 -13.50 -6.75
N SER A 272 -4.19 -12.25 -7.20
CA SER A 272 -2.95 -11.47 -7.08
C SER A 272 -2.48 -11.34 -5.61
N VAL A 273 -3.41 -11.09 -4.68
CA VAL A 273 -3.08 -10.98 -3.25
C VAL A 273 -2.67 -12.32 -2.66
N LEU A 274 -3.42 -13.40 -2.91
CA LEU A 274 -3.11 -14.74 -2.39
C LEU A 274 -1.78 -15.27 -2.94
N GLU A 275 -1.49 -15.06 -4.23
CA GLU A 275 -0.20 -15.41 -4.82
C GLU A 275 0.96 -14.65 -4.13
N SER A 276 0.77 -13.35 -3.83
CA SER A 276 1.78 -12.56 -3.11
C SER A 276 2.04 -13.05 -1.67
N LEU A 277 1.06 -13.71 -1.05
CA LEU A 277 1.17 -14.31 0.28
C LEU A 277 1.71 -15.76 0.23
N GLY A 278 2.03 -16.28 -0.96
CA GLY A 278 2.61 -17.61 -1.17
C GLY A 278 1.59 -18.74 -1.24
N TYR A 279 0.36 -18.46 -1.67
CA TYR A 279 -0.65 -19.50 -1.98
C TYR A 279 -0.66 -19.85 -3.46
N GLN A 280 -1.00 -21.11 -3.77
CA GLN A 280 -1.45 -21.56 -5.07
C GLN A 280 -2.96 -21.75 -5.04
N MET A 281 -3.63 -21.66 -6.19
CA MET A 281 -5.09 -21.75 -6.27
C MET A 281 -5.50 -22.84 -7.26
N THR A 282 -6.52 -23.61 -6.89
CA THR A 282 -7.23 -24.54 -7.76
C THR A 282 -8.74 -24.28 -7.71
N TYR A 283 -9.45 -24.75 -8.73
CA TYR A 283 -10.89 -24.56 -8.89
C TYR A 283 -11.57 -25.92 -8.85
N VAL A 284 -12.58 -26.05 -7.98
CA VAL A 284 -13.43 -27.23 -7.88
C VAL A 284 -14.79 -26.87 -8.44
N LYS A 285 -15.29 -27.62 -9.41
CA LYS A 285 -16.63 -27.42 -10.00
C LYS A 285 -17.52 -28.59 -9.58
N ALA A 286 -18.77 -28.30 -9.23
CA ALA A 286 -19.80 -29.32 -9.08
C ALA A 286 -21.09 -28.89 -9.77
N GLU A 287 -21.84 -29.90 -10.21
CA GLU A 287 -23.15 -29.75 -10.83
C GLU A 287 -24.22 -30.09 -9.81
N GLU A 288 -25.10 -29.14 -9.48
CA GLU A 288 -26.34 -29.43 -8.76
C GLU A 288 -27.45 -29.75 -9.77
N ASN A 289 -27.99 -30.97 -9.66
CA ASN A 289 -29.27 -31.31 -10.27
C ASN A 289 -30.37 -30.65 -9.43
N GLY A 290 -30.82 -29.46 -9.82
CA GLY A 290 -31.91 -28.76 -9.15
C GLY A 290 -33.21 -29.59 -9.21
N ASP A 291 -34.03 -29.50 -8.15
CA ASP A 291 -35.43 -29.90 -8.28
C ASP A 291 -36.08 -28.99 -9.34
N GLY A 292 -36.69 -29.58 -10.36
CA GLY A 292 -37.66 -28.90 -11.23
C GLY A 292 -37.22 -27.71 -12.10
N SER A 293 -35.99 -27.18 -11.99
CA SER A 293 -35.52 -26.07 -12.84
C SER A 293 -34.69 -26.58 -14.03
N ASP A 294 -35.08 -26.16 -15.24
CA ASP A 294 -34.60 -26.67 -16.55
C ASP A 294 -33.11 -26.41 -16.88
N ARG A 295 -32.29 -25.98 -15.92
CA ARG A 295 -30.84 -25.77 -16.07
C ARG A 295 -30.08 -26.12 -14.80
N PRO A 296 -29.10 -27.05 -14.84
CA PRO A 296 -28.26 -27.36 -13.68
C PRO A 296 -27.48 -26.11 -13.23
N GLN A 297 -27.51 -25.81 -11.92
CA GLN A 297 -26.69 -24.75 -11.36
C GLN A 297 -25.29 -25.30 -11.09
N GLN A 298 -24.29 -24.81 -11.80
CA GLN A 298 -22.91 -25.16 -11.54
C GLN A 298 -22.39 -24.30 -10.37
N ARG A 299 -21.94 -24.92 -9.28
CA ARG A 299 -21.23 -24.22 -8.21
C ARG A 299 -19.72 -24.38 -8.41
N THR A 300 -18.95 -23.34 -8.12
CA THR A 300 -17.48 -23.40 -8.17
C THR A 300 -16.92 -23.00 -6.82
N ALA A 301 -16.16 -23.88 -6.18
CA ALA A 301 -15.35 -23.53 -5.02
C ALA A 301 -13.92 -23.21 -5.47
N VAL A 302 -13.29 -22.26 -4.79
CA VAL A 302 -11.88 -21.95 -4.97
C VAL A 302 -11.13 -22.43 -3.75
N VAL A 303 -10.08 -23.22 -3.97
CA VAL A 303 -9.20 -23.71 -2.91
C VAL A 303 -7.84 -23.08 -3.12
N ALA A 304 -7.45 -22.18 -2.22
CA ALA A 304 -6.10 -21.67 -2.13
C ALA A 304 -5.32 -22.43 -1.06
N TYR A 305 -4.11 -22.89 -1.36
CA TYR A 305 -3.31 -23.72 -0.47
C TYR A 305 -1.84 -23.30 -0.51
N THR A 306 -1.13 -23.54 0.58
CA THR A 306 0.31 -23.30 0.61
C THR A 306 1.04 -24.47 -0.04
N PRO A 307 1.97 -24.23 -0.98
CA PRO A 307 2.82 -25.30 -1.52
C PRO A 307 3.50 -26.07 -0.38
N ASN A 308 3.66 -27.38 -0.54
CA ASN A 308 4.22 -28.31 0.47
C ASN A 308 3.31 -28.68 1.66
N ILE A 309 2.07 -28.18 1.73
CA ILE A 309 1.04 -28.73 2.63
C ILE A 309 0.44 -30.05 2.08
N GLY A 310 0.90 -30.50 0.90
CA GLY A 310 0.56 -31.80 0.33
C GLY A 310 -0.82 -31.81 -0.31
N ILE A 311 -0.90 -31.43 -1.60
CA ILE A 311 -2.08 -31.73 -2.42
C ILE A 311 -1.60 -32.23 -3.79
N PRO A 312 -1.35 -33.53 -3.96
CA PRO A 312 -1.74 -34.23 -5.17
C PRO A 312 -3.07 -34.92 -4.85
N VAL A 313 -4.14 -34.14 -4.70
CA VAL A 313 -5.50 -34.71 -4.66
C VAL A 313 -6.07 -34.54 -6.06
N ASP A 314 -6.52 -35.64 -6.64
CA ASP A 314 -7.30 -35.61 -7.87
C ASP A 314 -8.58 -34.82 -7.58
N VAL A 315 -8.71 -33.66 -8.20
CA VAL A 315 -9.77 -32.67 -7.93
C VAL A 315 -11.17 -33.21 -8.26
N SER A 316 -11.25 -34.34 -8.97
CA SER A 316 -12.48 -35.06 -9.27
C SER A 316 -13.13 -35.72 -8.02
N GLU A 317 -12.39 -35.93 -6.93
CA GLU A 317 -12.93 -36.53 -5.69
C GLU A 317 -13.59 -35.52 -4.72
N LEU A 318 -13.61 -34.22 -5.04
CA LEU A 318 -14.10 -33.14 -4.18
C LEU A 318 -15.59 -32.76 -4.41
N GLU A 319 -16.35 -33.54 -5.19
CA GLU A 319 -17.77 -33.30 -5.47
C GLU A 319 -18.66 -33.25 -4.20
N PHE A 320 -18.20 -33.81 -3.08
CA PHE A 320 -18.95 -33.83 -1.82
C PHE A 320 -19.04 -32.46 -1.11
N LEU A 321 -18.30 -31.43 -1.56
CA LEU A 321 -18.35 -30.05 -1.03
C LEU A 321 -19.63 -29.28 -1.41
N PHE A 322 -20.68 -29.98 -1.88
CA PHE A 322 -21.93 -29.41 -2.37
C PHE A 322 -23.11 -30.29 -1.95
N GLY A 323 -23.30 -30.43 -0.64
CA GLY A 323 -24.41 -31.16 -0.05
C GLY A 323 -25.76 -30.51 -0.36
N ARG A 324 -26.82 -31.34 -0.34
CA ARG A 324 -28.20 -30.93 -0.62
C ARG A 324 -28.67 -29.89 0.39
N GLU A 325 -29.31 -28.83 -0.12
CA GLU A 325 -30.05 -27.85 0.68
C GLU A 325 -31.07 -28.54 1.58
N SER A 326 -31.10 -28.14 2.85
CA SER A 326 -32.26 -28.25 3.72
C SER A 326 -32.91 -26.88 3.77
N ASP A 327 -34.22 -26.82 3.55
CA ASP A 327 -35.01 -25.59 3.49
C ASP A 327 -34.78 -24.72 4.74
N VAL A 328 -33.95 -23.69 4.60
CA VAL A 328 -33.83 -22.61 5.59
C VAL A 328 -34.54 -21.40 5.01
N GLU A 329 -35.69 -21.07 5.60
CA GLU A 329 -36.45 -19.87 5.27
C GLU A 329 -35.54 -18.63 5.39
N THR A 330 -35.34 -17.92 4.29
CA THR A 330 -34.69 -16.62 4.28
C THR A 330 -35.63 -15.59 4.87
N GLU A 331 -35.47 -15.25 6.15
CA GLU A 331 -36.09 -14.05 6.70
C GLU A 331 -35.51 -12.80 6.02
N GLU A 332 -36.38 -11.94 5.52
CA GLU A 332 -36.00 -10.62 5.02
C GLU A 332 -35.29 -9.83 6.13
N ALA A 333 -34.07 -9.41 5.85
CA ALA A 333 -33.27 -8.59 6.76
C ALA A 333 -34.06 -7.34 7.15
N ALA A 334 -34.47 -7.28 8.43
CA ALA A 334 -35.10 -6.11 9.01
C ALA A 334 -34.23 -4.87 8.76
N SER A 335 -34.87 -3.78 8.30
CA SER A 335 -34.22 -2.49 8.11
C SER A 335 -33.76 -1.94 9.47
N SER A 336 -32.52 -2.26 9.84
CA SER A 336 -31.90 -1.79 11.06
C SER A 336 -31.04 -0.57 10.79
N ASP A 337 -31.10 0.32 11.77
CA ASP A 337 -30.63 1.70 11.78
C ASP A 337 -29.14 1.82 11.38
N GLN A 338 -28.83 2.84 10.56
CA GLN A 338 -27.49 3.11 10.01
C GLN A 338 -26.53 3.68 11.07
N SER A 339 -26.34 2.98 12.19
CA SER A 339 -25.39 3.39 13.22
C SER A 339 -23.95 3.02 12.82
N VAL A 340 -23.04 3.99 12.89
CA VAL A 340 -21.60 3.73 12.70
C VAL A 340 -21.13 2.84 13.85
N ALA A 341 -20.41 1.76 13.53
CA ALA A 341 -19.87 0.81 14.48
C ALA A 341 -19.07 1.50 15.63
N PRO A 342 -19.29 1.16 16.91
CA PRO A 342 -18.62 1.78 18.05
C PRO A 342 -17.09 1.87 17.93
N HIS A 343 -16.42 0.80 17.48
CA HIS A 343 -14.96 0.83 17.30
C HIS A 343 -14.50 1.79 16.18
N ILE A 344 -15.37 2.13 15.22
CA ILE A 344 -15.07 3.16 14.21
C ILE A 344 -15.22 4.55 14.83
N LEU A 345 -16.22 4.76 15.70
CA LEU A 345 -16.37 6.01 16.46
C LEU A 345 -15.15 6.27 17.36
N GLU A 346 -14.67 5.27 18.09
CA GLU A 346 -13.44 5.37 18.90
C GLU A 346 -12.23 5.80 18.05
N ARG A 347 -12.11 5.24 16.83
CA ARG A 347 -11.03 5.59 15.90
C ARG A 347 -11.17 7.00 15.34
N ILE A 348 -12.40 7.47 15.11
CA ILE A 348 -12.67 8.85 14.70
C ILE A 348 -12.29 9.81 15.84
N GLU A 349 -12.70 9.51 17.07
CA GLU A 349 -12.39 10.32 18.25
C GLU A 349 -10.88 10.40 18.51
N GLU A 350 -10.17 9.28 18.38
CA GLU A 350 -8.70 9.22 18.48
C GLU A 350 -8.04 10.16 17.45
N ARG A 351 -8.41 10.06 16.18
CA ARG A 351 -7.87 10.92 15.10
C ARG A 351 -8.09 12.38 15.42
N VAL A 352 -9.33 12.75 15.76
CA VAL A 352 -9.72 14.14 16.02
C VAL A 352 -8.93 14.68 17.20
N THR A 353 -8.87 13.94 18.30
CA THR A 353 -8.18 14.35 19.53
C THR A 353 -6.68 14.55 19.28
N ARG A 354 -6.01 13.58 18.67
CA ARG A 354 -4.58 13.67 18.37
C ARG A 354 -4.28 14.81 17.40
N PHE A 355 -5.03 14.89 16.29
CA PHE A 355 -4.77 15.86 15.24
C PHE A 355 -5.00 17.29 15.72
N LEU A 356 -6.12 17.57 16.37
CA LEU A 356 -6.42 18.90 16.92
C LEU A 356 -5.49 19.27 18.08
N GLY A 357 -5.12 18.30 18.92
CA GLY A 357 -4.15 18.48 19.99
C GLY A 357 -2.81 18.97 19.46
N LYS A 358 -2.29 18.34 18.40
CA LYS A 358 -1.05 18.78 17.74
C LYS A 358 -1.17 20.15 17.11
N LEU A 359 -2.28 20.46 16.42
CA LEU A 359 -2.48 21.79 15.84
C LEU A 359 -2.52 22.89 16.90
N LYS A 360 -3.26 22.67 18.00
CA LYS A 360 -3.34 23.62 19.12
C LYS A 360 -1.97 23.83 19.78
N ALA A 361 -1.21 22.76 19.95
CA ALA A 361 0.15 22.81 20.49
C ALA A 361 1.20 23.30 19.47
N LYS A 362 0.80 23.59 18.22
CA LYS A 362 1.69 23.92 17.10
C LYS A 362 2.81 22.89 16.89
N LEU A 363 2.51 21.63 17.18
CA LEU A 363 3.39 20.51 16.92
C LEU A 363 3.27 20.09 15.44
N PRO A 364 4.37 19.65 14.83
CA PRO A 364 4.37 19.24 13.44
C PRO A 364 3.54 17.96 13.25
N LEU A 365 2.73 17.93 12.19
CA LEU A 365 1.96 16.77 11.79
C LEU A 365 2.86 15.66 11.22
N GLU A 366 2.59 14.43 11.62
CA GLU A 366 3.29 13.23 11.18
C GLU A 366 2.65 12.66 9.92
N GLY A 367 3.37 12.72 8.81
CA GLY A 367 2.94 12.24 7.51
C GLY A 367 3.44 10.83 7.19
N GLY A 368 2.60 10.00 6.58
CA GLY A 368 3.01 8.75 5.94
C GLY A 368 2.92 8.84 4.42
N SER A 369 3.93 8.32 3.72
CA SER A 369 4.02 8.35 2.27
C SER A 369 4.13 6.95 1.67
N GLN A 370 3.08 6.51 0.98
CA GLN A 370 3.08 5.24 0.27
C GLN A 370 3.35 5.47 -1.22
N PHE A 371 4.27 4.68 -1.79
CA PHE A 371 4.75 4.88 -3.17
C PHE A 371 5.45 6.24 -3.34
N HIS A 372 6.37 6.52 -2.42
CA HIS A 372 6.98 7.84 -2.21
C HIS A 372 7.71 8.41 -3.43
N GLY A 373 8.26 7.53 -4.29
CA GLY A 373 9.11 7.93 -5.41
C GLY A 373 10.28 8.79 -4.93
N GLY A 374 10.49 9.93 -5.61
CA GLY A 374 11.47 10.95 -5.19
C GLY A 374 10.92 11.99 -4.21
N GLY A 375 9.75 11.76 -3.62
CA GLY A 375 9.10 12.67 -2.66
C GLY A 375 8.51 13.93 -3.26
N ILE A 376 8.23 13.97 -4.57
CA ILE A 376 7.71 15.18 -5.25
C ILE A 376 6.28 15.51 -4.80
N LEU A 377 5.39 14.51 -4.70
CA LEU A 377 4.03 14.70 -4.19
C LEU A 377 4.05 15.16 -2.73
N ASP A 378 4.85 14.50 -1.89
CA ASP A 378 5.00 14.86 -0.48
C ASP A 378 5.56 16.27 -0.33
N LYS A 379 6.66 16.59 -1.01
CA LYS A 379 7.25 17.93 -0.96
C LYS A 379 6.25 19.01 -1.34
N ALA A 380 5.44 18.78 -2.38
CA ALA A 380 4.40 19.71 -2.78
C ALA A 380 3.36 19.91 -1.67
N LEU A 381 2.78 18.83 -1.15
CA LEU A 381 1.78 18.89 -0.07
C LEU A 381 2.32 19.54 1.20
N HIS A 382 3.51 19.15 1.66
CA HIS A 382 4.17 19.72 2.84
C HIS A 382 4.51 21.20 2.63
N THR A 383 4.91 21.61 1.41
CA THR A 383 5.14 23.03 1.09
C THR A 383 3.84 23.83 1.18
N GLY A 384 2.73 23.28 0.66
CA GLY A 384 1.41 23.87 0.80
C GLY A 384 0.98 24.02 2.26
N LEU A 385 1.09 22.95 3.06
CA LEU A 385 0.79 22.99 4.49
C LEU A 385 1.63 24.06 5.22
N LYS A 386 2.94 24.11 4.91
CA LYS A 386 3.84 25.12 5.49
C LYS A 386 3.45 26.55 5.10
N LYS A 387 3.01 26.78 3.85
CA LYS A 387 2.46 28.07 3.40
C LYS A 387 1.22 28.49 4.19
N ALA A 388 0.40 27.53 4.60
CA ALA A 388 -0.72 27.79 5.50
C ALA A 388 -0.27 27.99 6.95
N GLY A 389 0.98 27.72 7.31
CA GLY A 389 1.48 27.80 8.70
C GLY A 389 1.27 26.50 9.49
N VAL A 390 1.06 25.37 8.83
CA VAL A 390 0.99 24.04 9.44
C VAL A 390 2.30 23.30 9.19
N ASP A 391 3.06 23.05 10.25
CA ASP A 391 4.28 22.27 10.17
C ASP A 391 3.97 20.77 10.02
N SER A 392 4.77 20.07 9.23
CA SER A 392 4.61 18.65 8.97
C SER A 392 5.92 18.02 8.50
N PHE A 393 6.08 16.72 8.69
CA PHE A 393 7.22 15.95 8.20
C PHE A 393 6.83 14.52 7.85
N VAL A 394 7.66 13.82 7.08
CA VAL A 394 7.46 12.42 6.71
C VAL A 394 7.93 11.53 7.86
N LYS A 395 7.00 11.03 8.66
CA LYS A 395 7.24 10.06 9.73
C LYS A 395 7.58 8.69 9.16
N MET A 396 6.95 8.29 8.07
CA MET A 396 7.18 6.98 7.46
C MET A 396 6.98 7.04 5.95
N ALA A 397 7.90 6.49 5.17
CA ALA A 397 7.75 6.42 3.71
C ALA A 397 8.18 5.07 3.17
N VAL A 398 7.41 4.53 2.22
CA VAL A 398 7.70 3.28 1.53
C VAL A 398 7.91 3.53 0.04
N GLU A 399 9.06 3.09 -0.47
CA GLU A 399 9.40 3.15 -1.89
C GLU A 399 10.14 1.88 -2.33
N LEU A 400 9.72 1.33 -3.46
CA LEU A 400 10.32 0.13 -4.02
C LEU A 400 11.71 0.42 -4.64
N GLU A 401 11.83 1.52 -5.37
CA GLU A 401 13.03 1.88 -6.12
C GLU A 401 14.04 2.63 -5.23
N GLY A 402 15.11 1.94 -4.85
CA GLY A 402 16.10 2.47 -3.91
C GLY A 402 16.76 3.78 -4.36
N GLU A 403 16.97 3.98 -5.67
CA GLU A 403 17.55 5.22 -6.21
C GLU A 403 16.58 6.41 -6.09
N TYR A 404 15.27 6.17 -6.14
CA TYR A 404 14.26 7.21 -5.95
C TYR A 404 14.20 7.64 -4.48
N LEU A 405 14.17 6.68 -3.55
CA LEU A 405 14.22 6.96 -2.12
C LEU A 405 15.51 7.68 -1.71
N ASP A 406 16.67 7.24 -2.20
CA ASP A 406 17.96 7.89 -1.92
C ASP A 406 18.01 9.32 -2.45
N THR A 407 17.38 9.58 -3.60
CA THR A 407 17.24 10.93 -4.15
C THR A 407 16.39 11.80 -3.23
N SER A 408 15.26 11.29 -2.71
CA SER A 408 14.42 12.04 -1.78
C SER A 408 15.13 12.33 -0.45
N LEU A 409 15.79 11.34 0.14
CA LEU A 409 16.54 11.48 1.39
C LEU A 409 17.64 12.53 1.29
N ARG A 410 18.28 12.65 0.12
CA ARG A 410 19.35 13.61 -0.13
C ARG A 410 18.83 15.00 -0.46
N ASN A 411 17.79 15.09 -1.29
CA ASN A 411 17.37 16.36 -1.88
C ASN A 411 16.19 17.02 -1.17
N ASN A 412 15.51 16.30 -0.26
CA ASN A 412 14.41 16.83 0.56
C ASN A 412 14.69 16.68 2.07
N PRO A 413 15.87 17.04 2.60
CA PRO A 413 16.23 16.78 4.00
C PRO A 413 15.22 17.37 4.99
N GLU A 414 14.56 18.47 4.66
CA GLU A 414 13.52 19.10 5.46
C GLU A 414 12.23 18.29 5.63
N LEU A 415 11.99 17.28 4.78
CA LEU A 415 10.87 16.35 4.96
C LEU A 415 11.17 15.29 6.02
N TRP A 416 12.44 15.04 6.34
CA TRP A 416 12.86 13.92 7.17
C TRP A 416 13.30 14.38 8.54
N LYS A 417 13.02 13.55 9.55
CA LYS A 417 13.48 13.73 10.91
C LYS A 417 14.21 12.49 11.42
N ASP A 418 14.83 12.65 12.58
CA ASP A 418 15.49 11.56 13.30
C ASP A 418 14.56 10.41 13.65
N GLU A 419 13.28 10.71 13.85
CA GLU A 419 12.24 9.75 14.17
C GLU A 419 11.54 9.17 12.94
N SER A 420 11.98 9.52 11.73
CA SER A 420 11.41 9.04 10.48
C SER A 420 11.84 7.60 10.16
N PHE A 421 11.00 6.91 9.40
CA PHE A 421 11.25 5.59 8.83
C PHE A 421 11.33 5.69 7.30
N ALA A 422 12.52 5.47 6.73
CA ALA A 422 12.74 5.38 5.30
C ALA A 422 12.79 3.91 4.88
N ILE A 423 11.74 3.43 4.22
CA ILE A 423 11.51 2.02 3.94
C ILE A 423 11.73 1.77 2.45
N ASN A 424 12.84 1.13 2.10
CA ASN A 424 13.10 0.64 0.75
C ASN A 424 12.60 -0.80 0.60
N SER A 425 11.36 -0.97 0.15
CA SER A 425 10.72 -2.27 0.07
C SER A 425 9.54 -2.26 -0.89
N ASP A 426 9.16 -3.44 -1.36
CA ASP A 426 7.79 -3.67 -1.82
C ASP A 426 6.83 -3.42 -0.65
N VAL A 427 5.77 -2.66 -0.89
CA VAL A 427 4.78 -2.32 0.14
C VAL A 427 4.08 -3.57 0.69
N ARG A 428 3.93 -4.61 -0.13
CA ARG A 428 3.34 -5.90 0.26
C ARG A 428 4.19 -6.64 1.28
N GLU A 429 5.49 -6.37 1.32
CA GLU A 429 6.42 -6.96 2.29
C GLU A 429 6.41 -6.21 3.63
N ILE A 430 5.65 -5.12 3.77
CA ILE A 430 5.52 -4.41 5.05
C ILE A 430 4.36 -4.99 5.85
N ASN A 431 4.67 -5.50 7.04
CA ASN A 431 3.65 -6.04 7.94
C ASN A 431 2.88 -4.91 8.63
N MET A 432 1.77 -4.48 8.00
CA MET A 432 0.87 -3.47 8.57
C MET A 432 -0.06 -4.02 9.66
N LEU A 433 -0.06 -5.34 9.90
CA LEU A 433 -0.91 -6.01 10.89
C LEU A 433 -0.19 -6.25 12.23
N GLY A 434 1.11 -5.98 12.31
CA GLY A 434 1.82 -5.99 13.58
C GLY A 434 1.46 -4.73 14.36
N GLY A 435 1.06 -4.85 15.63
CA GLY A 435 0.54 -3.75 16.47
C GLY A 435 1.47 -2.55 16.77
N ASN A 436 2.55 -2.37 16.00
CA ASN A 436 3.57 -1.33 16.17
C ASN A 436 3.64 -0.37 14.96
N VAL A 437 2.59 -0.29 14.13
CA VAL A 437 2.52 0.72 13.06
C VAL A 437 2.28 2.10 13.69
N PRO A 438 3.12 3.12 13.39
CA PRO A 438 2.88 4.47 13.89
C PRO A 438 1.53 5.02 13.44
N LEU A 439 0.81 5.65 14.37
CA LEU A 439 -0.33 6.47 14.02
C LEU A 439 0.15 7.70 13.26
N LEU A 440 -0.59 8.11 12.25
CA LEU A 440 -0.23 9.23 11.39
C LEU A 440 -1.28 10.34 11.49
N ASP A 441 -0.89 11.58 11.25
CA ASP A 441 -1.82 12.70 11.13
C ASP A 441 -2.29 12.85 9.67
N LEU A 442 -1.35 12.64 8.73
CA LEU A 442 -1.56 12.75 7.29
C LEU A 442 -1.08 11.48 6.58
N ALA A 443 -1.79 11.02 5.56
CA ALA A 443 -1.30 9.98 4.67
C ALA A 443 -1.34 10.42 3.20
N THR A 444 -0.32 10.09 2.43
CA THR A 444 -0.19 10.40 1.00
C THR A 444 0.05 9.13 0.22
N ALA A 445 -0.59 9.00 -0.94
CA ALA A 445 -0.39 7.84 -1.81
C ALA A 445 -0.51 8.21 -3.30
N GLY A 446 0.55 7.93 -4.06
CA GLY A 446 0.53 7.94 -5.53
C GLY A 446 0.47 6.52 -6.07
N ILE A 447 -0.69 5.86 -5.96
CA ILE A 447 -0.82 4.43 -6.32
C ILE A 447 -0.37 4.21 -7.78
N PRO A 448 0.52 3.25 -8.07
CA PRO A 448 1.05 3.05 -9.42
C PRO A 448 -0.04 2.88 -10.49
N CYS A 449 -0.09 3.83 -11.44
CA CYS A 449 -1.16 3.91 -12.44
C CYS A 449 -0.92 3.08 -13.71
N THR A 450 0.11 2.23 -13.77
CA THR A 450 0.51 1.50 -15.00
C THR A 450 -0.64 0.65 -15.56
N GLY A 451 -1.46 0.05 -14.71
CA GLY A 451 -2.67 -0.68 -15.14
C GLY A 451 -3.79 0.23 -15.64
N ALA A 452 -3.97 1.41 -15.05
CA ALA A 452 -5.10 2.31 -15.32
C ALA A 452 -4.84 3.35 -16.43
N SER A 453 -3.58 3.72 -16.67
CA SER A 453 -3.23 4.73 -17.67
C SER A 453 -3.50 4.21 -19.09
N ARG A 454 -3.98 5.07 -19.99
CA ARG A 454 -4.24 4.69 -21.40
C ARG A 454 -3.03 4.07 -22.10
N ALA A 455 -1.85 4.65 -21.88
CA ALA A 455 -0.61 4.16 -22.46
C ALA A 455 -0.19 2.80 -21.87
N GLY A 456 -0.33 2.63 -20.55
CA GLY A 456 0.01 1.38 -19.86
C GLY A 456 -0.98 0.26 -20.18
N ALA A 457 -2.29 0.53 -20.15
CA ALA A 457 -3.33 -0.43 -20.53
C ALA A 457 -3.18 -0.89 -21.98
N SER A 458 -2.91 0.03 -22.91
CA SER A 458 -2.67 -0.32 -24.32
C SER A 458 -1.40 -1.17 -24.50
N LYS A 459 -0.29 -0.81 -23.83
CA LYS A 459 0.97 -1.57 -23.90
C LYS A 459 0.82 -2.99 -23.36
N ASN A 460 0.08 -3.14 -22.26
CA ASN A 460 -0.10 -4.42 -21.57
C ASN A 460 -1.35 -5.19 -22.04
N LYS A 461 -2.11 -4.64 -22.99
CA LYS A 461 -3.34 -5.23 -23.54
C LYS A 461 -4.39 -5.57 -22.48
N LEU A 462 -4.57 -4.67 -21.52
CA LEU A 462 -5.47 -4.86 -20.38
C LEU A 462 -6.90 -4.42 -20.73
N ALA A 463 -7.88 -5.18 -20.28
CA ALA A 463 -9.30 -4.80 -20.34
C ALA A 463 -9.69 -3.89 -19.17
N CYS A 464 -9.06 -4.04 -18.00
CA CYS A 464 -9.21 -3.17 -16.84
C CYS A 464 -7.89 -2.99 -16.07
N ALA A 465 -7.86 -2.05 -15.12
CA ALA A 465 -6.63 -1.71 -14.41
C ALA A 465 -6.11 -2.86 -13.54
N GLU A 466 -7.05 -3.61 -12.96
CA GLU A 466 -6.81 -4.66 -11.98
C GLU A 466 -6.22 -5.94 -12.60
N GLU A 467 -6.25 -6.08 -13.93
CA GLU A 467 -5.58 -7.18 -14.65
C GLU A 467 -4.05 -7.08 -14.62
N HIS A 468 -3.48 -5.93 -14.25
CA HIS A 468 -2.05 -5.77 -14.21
C HIS A 468 -1.43 -6.56 -13.04
N SER A 469 -0.67 -7.61 -13.34
CA SER A 469 -0.09 -8.54 -12.35
C SER A 469 0.69 -7.88 -11.21
N ALA A 470 1.49 -6.85 -11.52
CA ALA A 470 2.33 -6.20 -10.52
C ALA A 470 1.64 -5.10 -9.69
N VAL A 471 0.66 -4.37 -10.24
CA VAL A 471 0.13 -3.14 -9.61
C VAL A 471 -1.39 -3.17 -9.38
N GLY A 472 -2.11 -4.11 -10.00
CA GLY A 472 -3.57 -4.14 -9.99
C GLY A 472 -4.19 -4.35 -8.60
N SER A 473 -3.45 -4.92 -7.66
CA SER A 473 -3.88 -5.18 -6.28
C SER A 473 -3.36 -4.19 -5.24
N LEU A 474 -2.45 -3.27 -5.59
CA LEU A 474 -1.77 -2.39 -4.62
C LEU A 474 -2.71 -1.43 -3.88
N PHE A 475 -3.93 -1.22 -4.37
CA PHE A 475 -4.94 -0.44 -3.64
C PHE A 475 -5.39 -1.13 -2.35
N VAL A 476 -5.27 -2.46 -2.25
CA VAL A 476 -5.54 -3.22 -1.03
C VAL A 476 -4.54 -2.83 0.05
N ASP A 477 -3.24 -2.77 -0.30
CA ASP A 477 -2.18 -2.36 0.61
C ASP A 477 -2.30 -0.89 1.01
N PHE A 478 -2.86 -0.03 0.14
CA PHE A 478 -3.24 1.34 0.51
C PHE A 478 -4.36 1.38 1.56
N ILE A 479 -5.44 0.62 1.37
CA ILE A 479 -6.55 0.57 2.34
C ILE A 479 -6.04 0.04 3.68
N GLU A 480 -5.22 -1.01 3.67
CA GLU A 480 -4.62 -1.56 4.89
C GLU A 480 -3.70 -0.55 5.59
N TRP A 481 -2.93 0.22 4.82
CA TRP A 481 -2.10 1.28 5.39
C TRP A 481 -2.92 2.33 6.13
N ILE A 482 -3.98 2.85 5.49
CA ILE A 482 -4.89 3.81 6.11
C ILE A 482 -5.58 3.20 7.34
N ARG A 483 -5.94 1.91 7.27
CA ARG A 483 -6.57 1.21 8.39
C ARG A 483 -5.58 1.00 9.55
N ALA A 484 -4.32 0.68 9.30
CA ALA A 484 -3.33 0.46 10.36
C ALA A 484 -2.83 1.77 10.98
N SER A 485 -2.51 2.77 10.16
CA SER A 485 -1.95 4.05 10.61
C SER A 485 -2.98 5.08 11.08
N ASN A 486 -4.27 4.83 10.85
CA ASN A 486 -5.39 5.66 11.30
C ASN A 486 -5.20 7.19 11.08
N PRO A 487 -4.89 7.66 9.85
CA PRO A 487 -4.61 9.06 9.60
C PRO A 487 -5.80 9.98 9.86
N GLY A 488 -5.57 11.21 10.33
CA GLY A 488 -6.63 12.21 10.44
C GLY A 488 -7.16 12.65 9.07
N ALA A 489 -6.24 12.77 8.11
CA ALA A 489 -6.51 13.13 6.73
C ALA A 489 -5.64 12.31 5.76
N PHE A 490 -6.11 12.10 4.53
CA PHE A 490 -5.30 11.50 3.48
C PHE A 490 -5.47 12.18 2.11
N VAL A 491 -4.44 12.07 1.28
CA VAL A 491 -4.44 12.48 -0.12
C VAL A 491 -4.04 11.30 -1.00
N LEU A 492 -4.92 10.92 -1.91
CA LEU A 492 -4.68 9.90 -2.92
C LEU A 492 -4.62 10.55 -4.31
N GLU A 493 -3.57 10.22 -5.06
CA GLU A 493 -3.38 10.64 -6.44
C GLU A 493 -3.45 9.46 -7.42
N ASN A 494 -4.05 9.70 -8.59
CA ASN A 494 -3.96 8.77 -9.72
C ASN A 494 -4.27 9.43 -11.08
N VAL A 495 -4.24 8.65 -12.15
CA VAL A 495 -4.73 9.09 -13.47
C VAL A 495 -6.26 9.22 -13.47
N PRO A 496 -6.85 10.10 -14.32
CA PRO A 496 -8.31 10.30 -14.37
C PRO A 496 -9.12 9.02 -14.61
N GLU A 497 -8.58 8.08 -15.40
CA GLU A 497 -9.22 6.80 -15.71
C GLU A 497 -9.44 5.94 -14.45
N TYR A 498 -8.58 6.09 -13.44
CA TYR A 498 -8.67 5.34 -12.19
C TYR A 498 -9.95 5.66 -11.42
N ALA A 499 -10.52 6.85 -11.58
CA ALA A 499 -11.75 7.27 -10.90
C ALA A 499 -12.94 6.32 -11.15
N LYS A 500 -12.94 5.65 -12.31
CA LYS A 500 -13.99 4.72 -12.77
C LYS A 500 -13.60 3.25 -12.61
N SER A 501 -12.43 2.96 -12.02
CA SER A 501 -11.95 1.60 -11.79
C SER A 501 -12.72 0.91 -10.65
N ALA A 502 -12.66 -0.42 -10.63
CA ALA A 502 -13.20 -1.19 -9.51
C ALA A 502 -12.40 -0.91 -8.22
N SER A 503 -11.09 -0.73 -8.34
CA SER A 503 -10.20 -0.35 -7.25
C SER A 503 -10.68 0.91 -6.54
N MET A 504 -11.00 1.97 -7.29
CA MET A 504 -11.49 3.22 -6.69
C MET A 504 -12.89 3.07 -6.09
N LEU A 505 -13.77 2.23 -6.66
CA LEU A 505 -15.05 1.90 -6.03
C LEU A 505 -14.84 1.26 -4.65
N VAL A 506 -13.92 0.31 -4.53
CA VAL A 506 -13.59 -0.34 -3.25
C VAL A 506 -12.95 0.66 -2.28
N ILE A 507 -12.01 1.50 -2.73
CA ILE A 507 -11.42 2.57 -1.90
C ILE A 507 -12.51 3.46 -1.30
N ARG A 508 -13.45 3.96 -2.13
CA ARG A 508 -14.55 4.82 -1.64
C ARG A 508 -15.35 4.12 -0.55
N LYS A 509 -15.79 2.89 -0.80
CA LYS A 509 -16.61 2.13 0.16
C LYS A 509 -15.85 1.81 1.44
N ALA A 510 -14.62 1.31 1.34
CA ALA A 510 -13.82 0.92 2.49
C ALA A 510 -13.44 2.11 3.36
N LEU A 511 -13.01 3.24 2.76
CA LEU A 511 -12.60 4.41 3.53
C LEU A 511 -13.79 5.18 4.12
N THR A 512 -14.94 5.22 3.43
CA THR A 512 -16.18 5.73 4.05
C THR A 512 -16.62 4.86 5.24
N ALA A 513 -16.52 3.52 5.13
CA ALA A 513 -16.78 2.63 6.26
C ALA A 513 -15.81 2.80 7.44
N LEU A 514 -14.59 3.31 7.18
CA LEU A 514 -13.61 3.70 8.21
C LEU A 514 -13.80 5.12 8.77
N GLY A 515 -14.92 5.77 8.43
CA GLY A 515 -15.30 7.06 8.98
C GLY A 515 -14.74 8.28 8.26
N TYR A 516 -14.25 8.14 7.02
CA TYR A 516 -13.77 9.29 6.24
C TYR A 516 -14.84 9.85 5.31
N VAL A 517 -14.84 11.18 5.17
CA VAL A 517 -15.57 11.91 4.12
C VAL A 517 -14.60 12.18 2.97
N LEU A 518 -14.94 11.73 1.77
CA LEU A 518 -14.08 11.83 0.60
C LEU A 518 -14.58 12.94 -0.34
N SER A 519 -13.65 13.83 -0.72
CA SER A 519 -13.82 14.79 -1.81
C SER A 519 -12.91 14.41 -2.98
N GLU A 520 -13.38 14.50 -4.22
CA GLU A 520 -12.63 14.11 -5.42
C GLU A 520 -12.69 15.19 -6.51
N ILE A 521 -11.58 15.41 -7.21
CA ILE A 521 -11.52 16.28 -8.39
C ILE A 521 -10.52 15.74 -9.42
N ILE A 522 -10.69 16.11 -10.69
CA ILE A 522 -9.63 15.98 -11.70
C ILE A 522 -8.90 17.33 -11.81
N LEU A 523 -7.67 17.41 -11.27
CA LEU A 523 -6.81 18.58 -11.38
C LEU A 523 -6.10 18.60 -12.73
N ASP A 524 -6.07 19.76 -13.40
CA ASP A 524 -5.21 19.99 -14.56
C ASP A 524 -4.01 20.87 -14.17
N GLY A 525 -2.80 20.36 -14.40
CA GLY A 525 -1.58 21.09 -14.07
C GLY A 525 -1.46 22.47 -14.72
N ASN A 526 -1.99 22.67 -15.93
CA ASN A 526 -1.89 23.93 -16.65
C ASN A 526 -2.84 24.99 -16.13
N GLU A 527 -4.03 24.58 -15.69
CA GLU A 527 -4.98 25.42 -14.96
C GLU A 527 -4.43 25.80 -13.58
N MET A 528 -3.68 24.89 -12.94
CA MET A 528 -3.06 25.10 -11.63
C MET A 528 -1.71 25.86 -11.66
N GLY A 529 -1.29 26.36 -12.82
CA GLY A 529 -0.12 27.25 -12.92
C GLY A 529 1.18 26.61 -13.40
N ALA A 530 1.15 25.45 -14.05
CA ALA A 530 2.29 24.82 -14.73
C ALA A 530 2.19 24.90 -16.26
N LEU A 531 3.27 24.64 -17.00
CA LEU A 531 3.23 24.59 -18.47
C LEU A 531 2.70 23.24 -19.00
N GLU A 532 2.78 22.17 -18.21
CA GLU A 532 2.27 20.85 -18.60
C GLU A 532 0.75 20.74 -18.44
N LYS A 533 0.06 20.36 -19.52
CA LYS A 533 -1.30 19.82 -19.47
C LYS A 533 -1.25 18.38 -18.98
N ARG A 534 -1.42 18.20 -17.67
CA ARG A 534 -1.41 16.90 -17.01
C ARG A 534 -2.58 16.82 -16.05
N ARG A 535 -3.57 15.99 -16.43
CA ARG A 535 -4.74 15.73 -15.62
C ARG A 535 -4.47 14.62 -14.62
N ARG A 536 -4.90 14.79 -13.37
CA ARG A 536 -4.81 13.81 -12.28
C ARG A 536 -6.05 13.79 -11.42
N LEU A 537 -6.51 12.60 -11.07
CA LEU A 537 -7.44 12.39 -9.98
C LEU A 537 -6.73 12.76 -8.67
N CYS A 538 -7.34 13.64 -7.91
CA CYS A 538 -6.98 13.95 -6.53
C CYS A 538 -8.17 13.61 -5.65
N VAL A 539 -7.94 12.78 -4.64
CA VAL A 539 -8.93 12.42 -3.62
C VAL A 539 -8.39 12.88 -2.27
N VAL A 540 -9.17 13.69 -1.56
CA VAL A 540 -8.88 14.10 -0.20
C VAL A 540 -9.91 13.44 0.71
N GLY A 541 -9.44 12.64 1.67
CA GLY A 541 -10.29 12.09 2.72
C GLY A 541 -10.02 12.79 4.04
N LEU A 542 -11.07 13.29 4.68
CA LEU A 542 -11.00 13.91 6.00
C LEU A 542 -11.86 13.15 7.00
N THR A 543 -11.38 13.07 8.24
CA THR A 543 -12.20 12.62 9.36
C THR A 543 -13.15 13.75 9.76
N PRO A 544 -14.47 13.48 9.93
CA PRO A 544 -15.40 14.46 10.49
C PRO A 544 -14.86 15.08 11.78
N GLY A 545 -14.88 16.40 11.89
CA GLY A 545 -14.34 17.15 13.03
C GLY A 545 -12.90 17.66 12.83
N ILE A 546 -12.13 17.14 11.87
CA ILE A 546 -10.81 17.68 11.48
C ILE A 546 -10.93 18.76 10.39
N GLY A 547 -12.00 18.72 9.59
CA GLY A 547 -12.30 19.65 8.50
C GLY A 547 -13.58 19.23 7.79
N ASN A 548 -14.51 20.15 7.53
CA ASN A 548 -15.80 19.81 6.90
C ASN A 548 -16.32 20.91 5.96
N PRO A 549 -16.85 20.53 4.79
CA PRO A 549 -16.27 19.57 3.84
C PRO A 549 -15.06 20.19 3.12
N PHE A 550 -14.13 19.35 2.66
CA PHE A 550 -13.04 19.81 1.80
C PHE A 550 -13.61 20.26 0.44
N ASP A 551 -13.66 21.57 0.22
CA ASP A 551 -14.25 22.18 -0.96
C ASP A 551 -13.18 22.55 -2.00
N PHE A 552 -13.03 21.70 -3.01
CA PHE A 552 -12.15 21.99 -4.14
C PHE A 552 -12.55 23.24 -4.94
N GLY A 553 -13.76 23.79 -4.77
CA GLY A 553 -14.16 25.07 -5.34
C GLY A 553 -13.33 26.26 -4.83
N GLN A 554 -12.66 26.10 -3.69
CA GLN A 554 -11.73 27.10 -3.13
C GLN A 554 -10.30 26.94 -3.63
N LEU A 555 -10.01 25.91 -4.42
CA LEU A 555 -8.69 25.66 -4.94
C LEU A 555 -8.31 26.73 -5.96
N THR A 556 -7.19 27.42 -5.73
CA THR A 556 -6.66 28.45 -6.62
C THR A 556 -5.18 28.20 -6.91
N PRO A 557 -4.66 28.62 -8.07
CA PRO A 557 -3.22 28.58 -8.34
C PRO A 557 -2.45 29.37 -7.29
N VAL A 558 -1.35 28.80 -6.79
CA VAL A 558 -0.50 29.42 -5.74
C VAL A 558 0.69 30.21 -6.29
N ARG A 559 0.71 30.44 -7.61
CA ARG A 559 1.73 31.22 -8.31
C ARG A 559 1.21 31.71 -9.66
N GLU A 560 1.93 32.67 -10.23
CA GLU A 560 1.77 33.05 -11.63
C GLU A 560 2.54 32.08 -12.53
N LYS A 561 1.90 31.67 -13.62
CA LYS A 561 2.45 30.77 -14.65
C LYS A 561 3.26 31.58 -15.65
N GLU A 562 4.34 30.99 -16.15
CA GLU A 562 5.12 31.52 -17.27
C GLU A 562 4.24 31.74 -18.53
N ALA A 563 4.61 32.70 -19.37
CA ALA A 563 3.81 33.05 -20.55
C ALA A 563 3.91 31.96 -21.62
N CYS A 564 5.10 31.37 -21.79
CA CYS A 564 5.36 30.30 -22.74
C CYS A 564 6.54 29.40 -22.32
N LEU A 565 6.79 28.34 -23.11
CA LEU A 565 7.93 27.44 -22.88
C LEU A 565 9.26 28.18 -22.96
N GLN A 566 9.41 29.17 -23.84
CA GLN A 566 10.66 29.92 -24.04
C GLN A 566 11.19 30.52 -22.73
N ASP A 567 10.31 30.88 -21.79
CA ASP A 567 10.66 31.47 -20.50
C ASP A 567 11.45 30.51 -19.59
N ILE A 568 11.39 29.20 -19.85
CA ILE A 568 12.05 28.17 -19.05
C ILE A 568 13.11 27.36 -19.81
N LEU A 569 13.20 27.54 -21.13
CA LEU A 569 14.16 26.81 -21.96
C LEU A 569 15.59 27.29 -21.67
N GLU A 570 16.52 26.34 -21.63
CA GLU A 570 17.95 26.60 -21.58
C GLU A 570 18.46 27.00 -22.97
N ASP A 571 19.48 27.86 -22.98
CA ASP A 571 20.19 28.20 -24.21
C ASP A 571 21.10 27.02 -24.60
N ILE A 572 20.69 26.30 -25.65
CA ILE A 572 21.40 25.12 -26.15
C ILE A 572 22.07 25.50 -27.47
N PRO A 573 23.41 25.38 -27.59
CA PRO A 573 24.15 25.67 -28.82
C PRO A 573 23.55 24.97 -30.05
N LEU A 574 23.54 25.65 -31.19
CA LEU A 574 22.92 25.13 -32.42
C LEU A 574 23.61 23.85 -32.95
N ASP A 575 24.87 23.62 -32.61
CA ASP A 575 25.68 22.46 -32.98
C ASP A 575 25.71 21.35 -31.91
N SER A 576 24.95 21.50 -30.82
CA SER A 576 24.87 20.52 -29.73
C SER A 576 24.36 19.15 -30.20
N ASP A 577 24.96 18.08 -29.67
CA ASP A 577 24.58 16.67 -29.93
C ASP A 577 23.16 16.28 -29.47
N ARG A 578 22.54 17.13 -28.64
CA ARG A 578 21.14 17.03 -28.23
C ARG A 578 20.15 17.17 -29.38
N TRP A 579 20.52 17.89 -30.45
CA TRP A 579 19.68 18.06 -31.64
C TRP A 579 19.72 16.81 -32.49
N LYS A 580 18.56 16.16 -32.68
CA LYS A 580 18.43 14.88 -33.38
C LYS A 580 17.29 14.94 -34.39
N SER A 581 17.40 14.17 -35.45
CA SER A 581 16.42 14.19 -36.54
C SER A 581 15.13 13.44 -36.23
N TYR A 582 15.19 12.40 -35.38
CA TYR A 582 14.06 11.53 -35.05
C TYR A 582 13.27 11.05 -36.29
N THR A 583 13.95 10.81 -37.41
CA THR A 583 13.32 10.45 -38.71
C THR A 583 12.40 9.23 -38.62
N TYR A 584 12.75 8.23 -37.79
CA TYR A 584 11.91 7.07 -37.56
C TYR A 584 10.56 7.43 -36.93
N LEU A 585 10.50 8.42 -36.02
CA LEU A 585 9.26 8.90 -35.41
C LEU A 585 8.41 9.68 -36.41
N ALA A 586 9.03 10.45 -37.30
CA ALA A 586 8.31 11.13 -38.39
C ALA A 586 7.62 10.10 -39.31
N LYS A 587 8.36 9.06 -39.76
CA LYS A 587 7.80 7.95 -40.56
C LYS A 587 6.71 7.18 -39.79
N LYS A 588 6.91 6.95 -38.50
CA LYS A 588 5.92 6.29 -37.64
C LYS A 588 4.64 7.11 -37.50
N ALA A 589 4.74 8.43 -37.33
CA ALA A 589 3.58 9.30 -37.19
C ALA A 589 2.66 9.25 -38.43
N VAL A 590 3.23 9.25 -39.63
CA VAL A 590 2.47 9.08 -40.89
C VAL A 590 1.72 7.74 -40.91
N ARG A 591 2.40 6.64 -40.55
CA ARG A 591 1.77 5.30 -40.46
C ARG A 591 0.66 5.27 -39.40
N ASP A 592 0.93 5.78 -38.21
CA ASP A 592 -0.05 5.75 -37.11
C ASP A 592 -1.27 6.64 -37.40
N GLN A 593 -1.10 7.73 -38.15
CA GLN A 593 -2.20 8.57 -38.64
C GLN A 593 -3.04 7.83 -39.69
N ALA A 594 -2.41 7.14 -40.65
CA ALA A 594 -3.10 6.31 -41.63
C ALA A 594 -3.88 5.16 -40.97
N ASP A 595 -3.33 4.59 -39.89
CA ASP A 595 -3.97 3.54 -39.10
C ASP A 595 -5.02 4.06 -38.09
N GLY A 596 -5.24 5.38 -38.01
CA GLY A 596 -6.23 5.98 -37.10
C GLY A 596 -5.92 5.84 -35.60
N LYS A 597 -4.65 5.62 -35.22
CA LYS A 597 -4.24 5.32 -33.82
C LYS A 597 -4.31 6.50 -32.84
N GLY A 598 -4.62 7.71 -33.31
CA GLY A 598 -4.87 8.89 -32.48
C GLY A 598 -3.66 9.45 -31.71
N PHE A 599 -2.44 8.98 -32.00
CA PHE A 599 -1.20 9.45 -31.39
C PHE A 599 -0.47 10.41 -32.34
N ALA A 600 -0.12 11.61 -31.85
CA ALA A 600 0.55 12.64 -32.65
C ALA A 600 1.77 13.21 -31.93
N ARG A 601 2.82 13.53 -32.70
CA ARG A 601 4.03 14.19 -32.20
C ARG A 601 3.71 15.64 -31.83
N GLN A 602 4.32 16.11 -30.75
CA GLN A 602 4.24 17.51 -30.33
C GLN A 602 5.57 18.19 -30.64
N LEU A 603 5.66 18.89 -31.77
CA LEU A 603 6.84 19.68 -32.16
C LEU A 603 6.58 21.14 -31.84
N LEU A 604 7.31 21.69 -30.86
CA LEU A 604 7.10 23.01 -30.27
C LEU A 604 8.30 23.92 -30.59
N ASP A 605 8.07 25.21 -30.75
CA ASP A 605 9.09 26.21 -31.12
C ASP A 605 9.49 27.14 -29.95
N GLY A 606 9.05 26.81 -28.73
CA GLY A 606 9.25 27.64 -27.53
C GLY A 606 8.11 28.62 -27.26
N THR A 607 7.38 29.09 -28.28
CA THR A 607 6.32 30.10 -28.10
C THR A 607 5.02 29.53 -27.52
N ALA A 608 4.90 28.20 -27.45
CA ALA A 608 3.72 27.53 -26.94
C ALA A 608 3.47 27.85 -25.46
N LYS A 609 2.24 28.24 -25.11
CA LYS A 609 1.78 28.53 -23.74
C LYS A 609 1.59 27.30 -22.84
N SER A 610 1.74 26.11 -23.42
CA SER A 610 1.61 24.83 -22.73
C SER A 610 2.20 23.70 -23.57
N CYS A 611 2.58 22.60 -22.94
CA CYS A 611 2.86 21.33 -23.62
C CYS A 611 1.93 20.23 -23.11
N GLY A 612 1.82 19.13 -23.87
CA GLY A 612 1.13 17.93 -23.40
C GLY A 612 1.95 17.15 -22.37
N THR A 613 1.37 16.05 -21.90
CA THR A 613 1.91 15.24 -20.80
C THR A 613 3.27 14.62 -21.12
N ILE A 614 4.21 14.71 -20.19
CA ILE A 614 5.53 14.08 -20.23
C ILE A 614 5.54 12.88 -19.27
N GLY A 615 5.92 11.71 -19.76
CA GLY A 615 5.86 10.44 -19.04
C GLY A 615 7.24 9.89 -18.63
N LYS A 616 7.21 8.80 -17.86
CA LYS A 616 8.41 8.14 -17.27
C LYS A 616 9.56 7.92 -18.25
N ASP A 617 9.26 7.44 -19.45
CA ASP A 617 10.25 7.02 -20.45
C ASP A 617 10.61 8.14 -21.46
N TYR A 618 10.44 9.41 -21.08
CA TYR A 618 10.62 10.55 -21.99
C TYR A 618 12.01 10.60 -22.64
N ASN A 619 13.05 10.20 -21.92
CA ASN A 619 14.43 10.13 -22.41
C ASN A 619 14.60 9.28 -23.69
N LYS A 620 13.66 8.34 -23.96
CA LYS A 620 13.69 7.50 -25.16
C LYS A 620 13.22 8.23 -26.43
N GLY A 621 12.60 9.41 -26.31
CA GLY A 621 11.96 10.12 -27.41
C GLY A 621 10.78 9.35 -27.99
N ARG A 622 9.59 9.53 -27.43
CA ARG A 622 8.40 8.76 -27.83
C ARG A 622 7.46 9.56 -28.73
N SER A 623 6.51 8.87 -29.34
CA SER A 623 5.64 9.41 -30.41
C SER A 623 4.75 10.58 -30.00
N THR A 624 4.44 10.75 -28.71
CA THR A 624 3.38 11.66 -28.25
C THR A 624 3.87 12.79 -27.37
N GLU A 625 5.13 12.78 -26.94
CA GLU A 625 5.67 13.72 -25.97
C GLU A 625 6.22 14.98 -26.66
N PRO A 626 6.40 16.11 -25.94
CA PRO A 626 6.91 17.35 -26.52
C PRO A 626 8.37 17.24 -26.97
N PHE A 627 8.68 17.85 -28.12
CA PHE A 627 10.02 18.07 -28.65
C PHE A 627 10.15 19.56 -28.95
N ILE A 628 11.32 20.13 -28.68
CA ILE A 628 11.67 21.50 -29.08
C ILE A 628 12.32 21.44 -30.45
N ARG A 629 11.78 22.20 -31.41
CA ARG A 629 12.32 22.32 -32.77
C ARG A 629 13.62 23.09 -32.74
N HIS A 630 14.56 22.70 -33.58
CA HIS A 630 15.78 23.47 -33.76
C HIS A 630 15.42 24.84 -34.38
N PRO A 631 16.00 25.96 -33.90
CA PRO A 631 15.64 27.30 -34.35
C PRO A 631 15.84 27.59 -35.85
N VAL A 632 16.74 26.86 -36.52
CA VAL A 632 17.13 27.11 -37.92
C VAL A 632 17.07 25.86 -38.80
N ASN A 633 17.32 24.66 -38.26
CA ASN A 633 17.26 23.42 -39.03
C ASN A 633 15.92 22.69 -38.80
N PRO A 634 14.96 22.74 -39.74
CA PRO A 634 13.62 22.16 -39.53
C PRO A 634 13.60 20.63 -39.38
N GLU A 635 14.69 19.94 -39.74
CA GLU A 635 14.81 18.48 -39.61
C GLU A 635 15.22 18.04 -38.20
N LEU A 636 15.74 18.96 -37.39
CA LEU A 636 16.26 18.65 -36.06
C LEU A 636 15.30 19.09 -34.95
N SER A 637 15.31 18.32 -33.88
CA SER A 637 14.58 18.61 -32.65
C SER A 637 15.29 17.98 -31.46
N ARG A 638 15.03 18.49 -30.26
CA ARG A 638 15.54 17.93 -29.01
C ARG A 638 14.42 17.65 -28.03
N LEU A 639 14.71 16.80 -27.07
CA LEU A 639 13.89 16.69 -25.86
C LEU A 639 14.17 17.89 -24.95
N LEU A 640 13.23 18.19 -24.07
CA LEU A 640 13.49 19.04 -22.91
C LEU A 640 14.62 18.41 -22.09
N THR A 641 15.51 19.23 -21.57
CA THR A 641 16.50 18.79 -20.58
C THR A 641 15.80 18.39 -19.27
N PRO A 642 16.48 17.68 -18.35
CA PRO A 642 15.93 17.42 -17.03
C PRO A 642 15.52 18.68 -16.26
N GLU A 643 16.31 19.75 -16.36
CA GLU A 643 16.03 21.06 -15.74
C GLU A 643 14.75 21.70 -16.32
N GLU A 644 14.64 21.76 -17.64
CA GLU A 644 13.46 22.27 -18.33
C GLU A 644 12.22 21.42 -18.01
N HIS A 645 12.36 20.08 -17.98
CA HIS A 645 11.27 19.17 -17.62
C HIS A 645 10.80 19.38 -16.17
N ALA A 646 11.72 19.65 -15.24
CA ALA A 646 11.35 20.01 -13.86
C ALA A 646 10.55 21.32 -13.82
N LYS A 647 11.04 22.36 -14.51
CA LYS A 647 10.37 23.67 -14.62
C LYS A 647 8.99 23.58 -15.27
N VAL A 648 8.83 22.78 -16.33
CA VAL A 648 7.53 22.51 -16.99
C VAL A 648 6.48 22.02 -15.98
N LYS A 649 6.90 21.20 -15.01
CA LYS A 649 6.08 20.62 -13.93
C LYS A 649 6.06 21.42 -12.64
N THR A 650 6.76 22.56 -12.63
CA THR A 650 7.04 23.40 -11.45
C THR A 650 7.73 22.67 -10.30
N VAL A 651 8.39 21.54 -10.59
CA VAL A 651 9.20 20.80 -9.62
C VAL A 651 10.51 21.56 -9.42
N PRO A 652 10.93 21.85 -8.17
CA PRO A 652 12.23 22.45 -7.90
C PRO A 652 13.35 21.57 -8.49
N PRO A 653 14.21 22.06 -9.40
CA PRO A 653 15.17 21.19 -10.08
C PRO A 653 16.16 20.49 -9.16
N ALA A 654 16.49 21.09 -8.01
CA ALA A 654 17.32 20.46 -6.99
C ALA A 654 16.81 19.07 -6.56
N MET A 655 15.49 18.82 -6.63
CA MET A 655 14.90 17.52 -6.27
C MET A 655 15.39 16.36 -7.12
N ILE A 656 15.83 16.61 -8.36
CA ILE A 656 16.25 15.56 -9.30
C ILE A 656 17.76 15.46 -9.45
N HIS A 657 18.56 16.28 -8.78
CA HIS A 657 20.02 16.27 -8.93
C HIS A 657 20.66 15.00 -8.38
N GLY A 658 21.89 14.68 -8.79
CA GLY A 658 22.70 13.56 -8.28
C GLY A 658 22.34 12.16 -8.83
N VAL A 659 21.48 12.09 -9.83
CA VAL A 659 21.17 10.86 -10.58
C VAL A 659 21.31 11.09 -12.09
N ALA A 660 21.40 10.02 -12.87
CA ALA A 660 21.56 10.12 -14.32
C ALA A 660 20.32 10.77 -14.97
N ALA A 661 20.49 11.48 -16.09
CA ALA A 661 19.39 12.16 -16.80
C ALA A 661 18.19 11.24 -17.10
N THR A 662 18.44 9.96 -17.38
CA THR A 662 17.38 8.95 -17.51
C THR A 662 16.53 8.85 -16.23
N THR A 663 17.15 8.68 -15.07
CA THR A 663 16.47 8.63 -13.77
C THR A 663 15.76 9.96 -13.46
N GLN A 664 16.37 11.10 -13.80
CA GLN A 664 15.74 12.41 -13.62
C GLN A 664 14.42 12.53 -14.39
N HIS A 665 14.40 12.14 -15.67
CA HIS A 665 13.16 12.11 -16.45
C HIS A 665 12.15 11.08 -15.93
N GLN A 666 12.61 9.95 -15.37
CA GLN A 666 11.72 8.96 -14.76
C GLN A 666 11.06 9.48 -13.48
N LEU A 667 11.80 10.16 -12.61
CA LEU A 667 11.28 10.81 -11.40
C LEU A 667 10.18 11.82 -11.78
N LEU A 668 10.50 12.74 -12.69
CA LEU A 668 9.56 13.77 -13.15
C LEU A 668 8.38 13.21 -13.94
N GLY A 669 8.62 12.23 -14.81
CA GLY A 669 7.61 11.65 -15.69
C GLY A 669 6.58 10.81 -14.93
N GLN A 670 6.96 10.28 -13.77
CA GLN A 670 6.05 9.59 -12.84
C GLN A 670 5.38 10.56 -11.86
N ALA A 671 6.03 11.67 -11.52
CA ALA A 671 5.52 12.65 -10.57
C ALA A 671 4.21 13.33 -10.99
N VAL A 672 3.59 13.95 -10.00
CA VAL A 672 2.51 14.92 -10.14
C VAL A 672 3.01 16.25 -10.72
N VAL A 673 2.11 17.18 -11.00
CA VAL A 673 2.48 18.59 -11.20
C VAL A 673 2.60 19.23 -9.82
N PHE A 674 3.78 19.78 -9.50
CA PHE A 674 4.14 20.20 -8.15
C PHE A 674 3.17 21.26 -7.62
N VAL A 675 2.98 22.35 -8.35
CA VAL A 675 2.13 23.48 -7.95
C VAL A 675 0.67 23.07 -7.71
N ALA A 676 0.16 22.08 -8.45
CA ALA A 676 -1.22 21.62 -8.27
C ALA A 676 -1.43 20.99 -6.89
N PHE A 677 -0.49 20.16 -6.44
CA PHE A 677 -0.56 19.52 -5.12
C PHE A 677 -0.05 20.42 -4.00
N GLU A 678 0.77 21.42 -4.32
CA GLU A 678 1.08 22.51 -3.38
C GLU A 678 -0.18 23.31 -3.03
N ALA A 679 -1.01 23.64 -4.03
CA ALA A 679 -2.30 24.28 -3.80
C ALA A 679 -3.25 23.40 -2.97
N VAL A 680 -3.27 22.08 -3.21
CA VAL A 680 -4.06 21.14 -2.39
C VAL A 680 -3.57 21.14 -0.95
N GLY A 681 -2.25 21.03 -0.72
CA GLY A 681 -1.66 21.07 0.61
C GLY A 681 -1.96 22.39 1.33
N TYR A 682 -1.93 23.50 0.60
CA TYR A 682 -2.28 24.82 1.14
C TYR A 682 -3.74 24.89 1.55
N LEU A 683 -4.66 24.42 0.71
CA LEU A 683 -6.09 24.37 1.04
C LEU A 683 -6.37 23.44 2.23
N ILE A 684 -5.71 22.29 2.33
CA ILE A 684 -5.81 21.41 3.51
C ILE A 684 -5.37 22.19 4.76
N GLY A 685 -4.23 22.88 4.69
CA GLY A 685 -3.70 23.69 5.79
C GLY A 685 -4.67 24.78 6.24
N LEU A 686 -5.26 25.52 5.29
CA LEU A 686 -6.27 26.55 5.58
C LEU A 686 -7.53 25.94 6.21
N THR A 687 -7.99 24.80 5.68
CA THR A 687 -9.19 24.10 6.18
C THR A 687 -9.02 23.70 7.64
N VAL A 688 -7.87 23.13 8.01
CA VAL A 688 -7.64 22.66 9.39
C VAL A 688 -7.33 23.80 10.35
N GLN A 689 -6.67 24.87 9.90
CA GLN A 689 -6.44 26.06 10.73
C GLN A 689 -7.72 26.87 11.01
N GLY A 690 -8.64 26.92 10.05
CA GLY A 690 -9.95 27.56 10.26
C GLY A 690 -10.68 26.95 11.46
N LEU A 691 -10.51 25.65 11.69
CA LEU A 691 -11.01 24.96 12.87
C LEU A 691 -10.21 25.27 14.13
N THR A 692 -8.87 25.34 14.07
CA THR A 692 -8.07 25.75 15.23
C THR A 692 -8.54 27.09 15.79
N LYS A 693 -8.78 28.08 14.92
CA LYS A 693 -9.31 29.40 15.33
C LYS A 693 -10.70 29.31 15.93
N ALA A 694 -11.59 28.49 15.38
CA ALA A 694 -12.92 28.28 15.93
C ALA A 694 -12.87 27.62 17.32
N VAL A 695 -12.00 26.61 17.51
CA VAL A 695 -11.78 25.94 18.79
C VAL A 695 -11.18 26.91 19.82
N GLU A 696 -10.21 27.74 19.44
CA GLU A 696 -9.65 28.79 20.32
C GLU A 696 -10.72 29.81 20.72
N ALA A 697 -11.56 30.25 19.79
CA ALA A 697 -12.65 31.19 20.07
C ALA A 697 -13.69 30.61 21.05
N VAL A 698 -14.04 29.32 20.91
CA VAL A 698 -14.96 28.64 21.84
C VAL A 698 -14.30 28.41 23.21
N SER A 699 -13.01 28.05 23.23
CA SER A 699 -12.24 27.83 24.47
C SER A 699 -12.08 29.12 25.30
N ASN A 700 -12.12 30.30 24.67
CA ASN A 700 -11.99 31.59 25.34
C ASN A 700 -13.33 32.14 25.88
N VAL A 701 -14.47 31.52 25.52
CA VAL A 701 -15.82 31.92 25.96
C VAL A 701 -16.35 31.00 27.08
N VAL A 702 -15.72 29.84 27.27
CA VAL A 702 -16.08 28.85 28.29
C VAL A 702 -14.84 28.58 29.13
N GLU A 703 -14.79 29.07 30.38
CA GLU A 703 -13.87 28.54 31.38
C GLU A 703 -14.22 27.06 31.59
N PHE A 704 -13.58 26.19 30.82
CA PHE A 704 -13.59 24.77 31.07
C PHE A 704 -12.86 24.54 32.39
N VAL A 705 -13.59 24.12 33.42
CA VAL A 705 -13.02 23.41 34.56
C VAL A 705 -12.35 22.16 34.00
N SER A 706 -11.05 22.24 33.77
CA SER A 706 -10.23 21.10 33.34
C SER A 706 -10.32 20.03 34.43
N PRO A 707 -10.67 18.76 34.13
CA PRO A 707 -10.16 17.67 34.93
C PRO A 707 -8.63 17.75 34.85
N ALA A 708 -7.95 17.55 35.98
CA ALA A 708 -6.51 17.66 36.06
C ALA A 708 -5.83 16.83 34.95
N ILE A 709 -5.08 17.51 34.09
CA ILE A 709 -4.12 16.88 33.19
C ILE A 709 -3.12 16.15 34.11
N PRO A 710 -2.95 14.81 34.00
CA PRO A 710 -1.86 14.16 34.71
C PRO A 710 -0.56 14.82 34.26
N SER A 711 0.27 15.23 35.23
CA SER A 711 1.61 15.76 34.98
C SER A 711 2.36 14.91 33.95
N PRO A 712 3.23 15.50 33.11
CA PRO A 712 4.02 14.75 32.14
C PRO A 712 4.78 13.66 32.89
N VAL A 713 4.35 12.41 32.70
CA VAL A 713 5.05 11.25 33.23
C VAL A 713 6.42 11.25 32.55
N CYS A 714 7.45 11.10 33.38
CA CYS A 714 8.83 11.23 32.99
C CYS A 714 9.11 10.32 31.78
N PHE A 715 9.76 10.87 30.74
CA PHE A 715 10.14 10.18 29.50
C PHE A 715 11.00 8.91 29.75
N GLU A 716 11.49 8.72 30.97
CA GLU A 716 12.22 7.53 31.42
C GLU A 716 11.28 6.34 31.69
N GLU A 717 10.05 6.54 32.16
CA GLU A 717 9.09 5.45 32.42
C GLU A 717 8.47 4.87 31.14
N GLU A 718 8.29 5.66 30.07
CA GLU A 718 7.82 5.14 28.76
C GLU A 718 8.91 4.37 28.02
N VAL A 719 10.18 4.73 28.19
CA VAL A 719 11.32 3.96 27.67
C VAL A 719 11.50 2.68 28.47
N GLU A 720 11.21 2.69 29.77
CA GLU A 720 11.25 1.50 30.62
C GLU A 720 10.03 0.59 30.40
N VAL A 721 8.84 1.13 30.09
CA VAL A 721 7.66 0.34 29.65
C VAL A 721 7.83 -0.19 28.23
N PHE A 722 8.47 0.57 27.33
CA PHE A 722 8.82 0.10 25.98
C PHE A 722 9.91 -0.99 26.03
N ASN A 723 10.92 -0.84 26.90
CA ASN A 723 11.93 -1.88 27.14
C ASN A 723 11.35 -3.07 27.90
N GLN A 724 10.43 -2.87 28.86
CA GLN A 724 9.71 -3.96 29.56
C GLN A 724 8.68 -4.67 28.67
N GLN A 725 8.11 -4.01 27.65
CA GLN A 725 7.23 -4.65 26.66
C GLN A 725 8.01 -5.41 25.58
N VAL A 726 9.20 -4.91 25.22
CA VAL A 726 10.17 -5.66 24.39
C VAL A 726 10.76 -6.85 25.16
N GLU A 727 11.00 -6.73 26.48
CA GLU A 727 11.41 -7.83 27.35
C GLU A 727 10.27 -8.80 27.70
N ARG A 728 9.00 -8.35 27.79
CA ARG A 728 7.84 -9.23 28.03
C ARG A 728 7.47 -10.12 26.84
N PHE A 729 7.92 -9.80 25.63
CA PHE A 729 7.86 -10.73 24.49
C PHE A 729 9.13 -11.56 24.31
N GLN A 730 10.23 -11.20 24.98
CA GLN A 730 11.49 -11.96 24.97
C GLN A 730 11.68 -12.86 26.21
N THR A 731 10.77 -12.81 27.18
CA THR A 731 10.87 -13.61 28.42
C THR A 731 9.54 -14.27 28.76
N MET A 732 9.24 -15.42 28.15
CA MET A 732 8.66 -16.61 28.82
C MET A 732 8.27 -17.73 27.83
N ARG A 733 9.29 -18.49 27.40
CA ARG A 733 9.37 -19.96 27.53
C ARG A 733 10.86 -20.29 27.54
N LEU A 734 11.52 -20.73 28.59
CA LEU A 734 11.25 -20.93 30.01
C LEU A 734 12.66 -20.98 30.61
N PHE A 735 12.85 -20.50 31.83
CA PHE A 735 14.05 -20.85 32.60
C PHE A 735 14.04 -22.37 32.84
N ALA A 736 14.85 -23.09 32.06
CA ALA A 736 15.66 -24.25 32.40
C ALA A 736 16.77 -24.36 31.36
#